data_AF-A0A932ZLX2-F1
#
_entry.id   AF-A0A932ZLX2-F1
#
_cell.length_a   1.000
_cell.length_b   1.000
_cell.length_c   1.000
_cell.angle_alpha   90.00
_cell.angle_beta   90.00
_cell.angle_gamma   90.00
#
_symmetry.space_group_name_H-M   'P 1'
#
loop_
_entity.id
_entity.type
_entity.pdbx_description
1 polymer ?
#
loop_
_entity_poly.entity_id
_entity_poly.type
_entity_poly.pdbx_seq_one_letter_code
_entity_poly.pdbx_strand_id
1 'polypeptide(L)'
;MPQPVSKRYLRLFNELAKEEGITWKQDANQNGLPDPEEVQLGAQWRKLNAKAKSARLTNTAYSIFSRVEERRRAAVQEALKEKYLKPYRFAWNPRALPEPVQQALPKFMEISELTEELQLLQLDPSGLEWMAQVRNGARQSYKPEIPAGDLASWKLFQRGYGRVYQFEGGCHRYTEDPFCDPVGSFPDWDPNSVMWADDIRTTDDLQKLAGHLQEALLMSPFTVVEKGPEGKFKITEYNQHPLFKSRLVRIAELFGEIAALPGFSGLEPDMAQTAVAYAQALERGQGPRFLDDAEITWAKARGRHIAFTWGPFEEPQDPHGIKRSFQFHLFSVRQEASEELEQFQQAVLQEMENRLAARVEGYEAANVSVPSVIQVYDVIERSGGVNNSGGEYLAAVIPNSGPVVEGGYRKKQIYANMNEGVFENVLRPLAARSIDPAQLKYVQPRFLTLGSTLHELSHSIGPTENQTVKQNGKEIPIKTAMGAGLFGALEEAKADVGGVWMYPLLRQKGLISEEDEKAGYVTFVANRLRSIRFGSTSPHGRGANAQLGYLFETGVVEFQEVDAADGGKETRLHVNLDKMPQAVEAMTVEIAAAQNQGSKEAAEQFLAHAEQIPQDWDKVFVPRFDDIPRHIKLEVQVQTPPPEKEASHEAGFNCGCNLGARP
;
A
#
# COMPACT_ATOMS: atom_id res chain seq x y z
N MET A 1 15.94 -15.54 33.43
CA MET A 1 14.75 -14.82 32.92
C MET A 1 14.45 -15.38 31.53
N PRO A 2 13.19 -15.43 31.04
CA PRO A 2 13.00 -15.56 29.60
C PRO A 2 13.74 -14.40 28.93
N GLN A 3 14.63 -14.69 27.99
CA GLN A 3 15.40 -13.67 27.30
C GLN A 3 14.44 -12.89 26.39
N PRO A 4 14.22 -11.58 26.59
CA PRO A 4 13.55 -10.77 25.58
C PRO A 4 14.46 -10.68 24.36
N VAL A 5 13.90 -10.93 23.17
CA VAL A 5 14.68 -11.02 21.93
C VAL A 5 14.81 -9.65 21.23
N SER A 6 13.97 -8.67 21.62
CA SER A 6 13.94 -7.32 21.03
C SER A 6 14.39 -6.24 22.02
N LYS A 7 15.21 -5.28 21.58
CA LYS A 7 15.66 -4.14 22.40
C LYS A 7 14.49 -3.25 22.80
N ARG A 8 13.46 -3.19 21.94
CA ARG A 8 12.19 -2.49 22.18
C ARG A 8 11.45 -3.06 23.40
N TYR A 9 11.27 -4.38 23.43
CA TYR A 9 10.59 -5.07 24.54
C TYR A 9 11.36 -4.92 25.86
N LEU A 10 12.69 -4.97 25.78
CA LEU A 10 13.58 -4.82 26.92
C LEU A 10 13.61 -3.39 27.49
N ARG A 11 13.49 -2.36 26.64
CA ARG A 11 13.41 -0.96 27.08
C ARG A 11 12.25 -0.75 28.06
N LEU A 12 11.05 -1.26 27.75
CA LEU A 12 9.93 -1.15 28.68
C LEU A 12 10.10 -2.03 29.91
N PHE A 13 10.62 -3.25 29.75
CA PHE A 13 10.90 -4.09 30.91
C PHE A 13 11.76 -3.31 31.92
N ASN A 14 12.77 -2.59 31.44
CA ASN A 14 13.62 -1.73 32.26
C ASN A 14 12.88 -0.53 32.86
N GLU A 15 11.97 0.12 32.11
CA GLU A 15 11.12 1.20 32.64
C GLU A 15 10.24 0.72 33.80
N LEU A 16 9.57 -0.43 33.66
CA LEU A 16 8.73 -1.02 34.69
C LEU A 16 9.54 -1.59 35.86
N ALA A 17 10.72 -2.15 35.59
CA ALA A 17 11.64 -2.62 36.63
C ALA A 17 12.10 -1.48 37.55
N LYS A 18 12.26 -0.27 36.99
CA LYS A 18 12.59 0.93 37.77
C LYS A 18 11.50 1.28 38.78
N GLU A 19 10.22 1.08 38.47
CA GLU A 19 9.09 1.27 39.40
C GLU A 19 9.18 0.32 40.60
N GLU A 20 9.67 -0.91 40.37
CA GLU A 20 9.90 -1.92 41.41
C GLU A 20 11.22 -1.70 42.19
N GLY A 21 11.92 -0.61 41.89
CA GLY A 21 13.23 -0.24 42.43
C GLY A 21 14.33 -1.23 42.07
N ILE A 22 14.27 -1.78 40.86
CA ILE A 22 15.33 -2.55 40.22
C ILE A 22 15.93 -1.63 39.16
N THR A 23 17.21 -1.28 39.26
CA THR A 23 17.87 -0.41 38.29
C THR A 23 19.11 -1.06 37.73
N TRP A 24 19.29 -0.94 36.42
CA TRP A 24 20.48 -1.38 35.71
C TRP A 24 21.46 -0.21 35.57
N LYS A 25 22.67 -0.37 36.12
CA LYS A 25 23.60 0.77 36.24
C LYS A 25 24.52 0.94 35.02
N GLN A 26 24.82 -0.15 34.32
CA GLN A 26 25.79 -0.18 33.23
C GLN A 26 25.60 -1.46 32.42
N ASP A 27 25.58 -1.34 31.09
CA ASP A 27 25.64 -2.44 30.12
C ASP A 27 27.11 -2.72 29.78
N ALA A 28 27.81 -3.49 30.62
CA ALA A 28 29.26 -3.65 30.50
C ALA A 28 29.67 -4.41 29.23
N ASN A 29 28.80 -5.27 28.71
CA ASN A 29 29.04 -6.08 27.51
C ASN A 29 28.31 -5.55 26.27
N GLN A 30 27.59 -4.44 26.39
CA GLN A 30 26.85 -3.77 25.30
C GLN A 30 25.84 -4.67 24.58
N ASN A 31 25.36 -5.72 25.25
CA ASN A 31 24.41 -6.66 24.65
C ASN A 31 22.95 -6.22 24.86
N GLY A 32 22.73 -5.11 25.57
CA GLY A 32 21.42 -4.55 25.88
C GLY A 32 20.72 -5.21 27.06
N LEU A 33 21.23 -6.31 27.61
CA LEU A 33 20.61 -7.17 28.62
C LEU A 33 21.19 -6.92 30.02
N PRO A 34 20.35 -6.91 31.08
CA PRO A 34 20.83 -6.73 32.45
C PRO A 34 21.51 -8.00 32.98
N ASP A 35 22.81 -7.91 33.29
CA ASP A 35 23.52 -8.99 33.98
C ASP A 35 23.28 -8.98 35.49
N PRO A 36 23.28 -10.15 36.18
CA PRO A 36 23.06 -10.23 37.62
C PRO A 36 23.97 -9.31 38.45
N GLU A 37 25.18 -9.01 37.96
CA GLU A 37 26.17 -8.16 38.62
C GLU A 37 25.93 -6.65 38.40
N GLU A 38 25.13 -6.30 37.40
CA GLU A 38 24.85 -4.92 36.97
C GLU A 38 23.53 -4.37 37.55
N VAL A 39 22.77 -5.25 38.23
CA VAL A 39 21.47 -4.95 38.83
C VAL A 39 21.63 -4.39 40.23
N GLN A 40 21.12 -3.18 40.46
CA GLN A 40 21.02 -2.55 41.77
C GLN A 40 19.59 -2.62 42.29
N LEU A 41 19.48 -2.91 43.59
CA LEU A 41 18.20 -3.07 44.27
C LEU A 41 17.98 -1.96 45.29
N GLY A 42 16.80 -1.34 45.22
CA GLY A 42 16.32 -0.32 46.14
C GLY A 42 16.22 -0.77 47.60
N ALA A 43 15.98 0.17 48.50
CA ALA A 43 15.99 -0.06 49.94
C ALA A 43 15.00 -1.15 50.40
N GLN A 44 13.88 -1.33 49.70
CA GLN A 44 12.87 -2.35 49.95
C GLN A 44 13.40 -3.79 49.82
N TRP A 45 14.50 -3.99 49.08
CA TRP A 45 15.13 -5.29 48.86
C TRP A 45 16.20 -5.62 49.89
N ARG A 46 16.75 -4.61 50.57
CA ARG A 46 17.87 -4.76 51.53
C ARG A 46 17.46 -5.49 52.81
N LYS A 47 16.17 -5.50 53.15
CA LYS A 47 15.61 -6.15 54.35
C LYS A 47 15.39 -7.66 54.20
N LEU A 48 15.62 -8.24 53.01
CA LEU A 48 15.38 -9.64 52.72
C LEU A 48 16.66 -10.47 52.80
N ASN A 49 16.56 -11.67 53.39
CA ASN A 49 17.63 -12.67 53.29
C ASN A 49 17.79 -13.18 51.84
N ALA A 50 18.90 -13.85 51.54
CA ALA A 50 19.25 -14.23 50.16
C ALA A 50 18.16 -15.09 49.46
N LYS A 51 17.57 -16.06 50.16
CA LYS A 51 16.52 -16.94 49.62
C LYS A 51 15.23 -16.18 49.32
N ALA A 52 14.78 -15.34 50.27
CA ALA A 52 13.58 -14.53 50.11
C ALA A 52 13.76 -13.46 49.02
N LYS A 53 14.97 -12.89 48.91
CA LYS A 53 15.34 -11.93 47.87
C LYS A 53 15.30 -12.57 46.48
N SER A 54 15.91 -13.73 46.30
CA SER A 54 15.89 -14.47 45.03
C SER A 54 14.47 -14.84 44.58
N ALA A 55 13.65 -15.38 45.50
CA ALA A 55 12.25 -15.72 45.20
C ALA A 55 11.42 -14.47 44.83
N ARG A 56 11.57 -13.37 45.59
CA ARG A 56 10.85 -12.13 45.31
C ARG A 56 11.29 -11.49 43.99
N LEU A 57 12.60 -11.44 43.69
CA LEU A 57 13.09 -10.93 42.41
C LEU A 57 12.54 -11.72 41.24
N THR A 58 12.50 -13.05 41.38
CA THR A 58 11.93 -13.93 40.36
C THR A 58 10.45 -13.61 40.12
N ASN A 59 9.65 -13.51 41.18
CA ASN A 59 8.23 -13.18 41.08
C ASN A 59 7.99 -11.77 40.53
N THR A 60 8.79 -10.79 40.95
CA THR A 60 8.72 -9.42 40.44
C THR A 60 9.08 -9.36 38.96
N ALA A 61 10.14 -10.04 38.53
CA ALA A 61 10.49 -10.13 37.11
C ALA A 61 9.36 -10.77 36.28
N TYR A 62 8.76 -11.87 36.75
CA TYR A 62 7.59 -12.48 36.09
C TYR A 62 6.39 -11.52 36.03
N SER A 63 6.15 -10.76 37.09
CA SER A 63 5.09 -9.75 37.13
C SER A 63 5.34 -8.63 36.13
N ILE A 64 6.58 -8.14 36.01
CA ILE A 64 6.95 -7.12 35.03
C ILE A 64 6.75 -7.67 33.62
N PHE A 65 7.26 -8.86 33.30
CA PHE A 65 7.04 -9.48 32.00
C PHE A 65 5.56 -9.65 31.65
N SER A 66 4.72 -9.96 32.64
CA SER A 66 3.26 -10.06 32.44
C SER A 66 2.66 -8.70 32.08
N ARG A 67 3.06 -7.61 32.76
CA ARG A 67 2.62 -6.24 32.45
C ARG A 67 3.09 -5.76 31.07
N VAL A 68 4.32 -6.11 30.68
CA VAL A 68 4.85 -5.82 29.33
C VAL A 68 3.99 -6.51 28.26
N GLU A 69 3.67 -7.79 28.45
CA GLU A 69 2.83 -8.57 27.53
C GLU A 69 1.38 -8.08 27.50
N GLU A 70 0.82 -7.62 28.63
CA GLU A 70 -0.50 -6.96 28.66
C GLU A 70 -0.52 -5.68 27.82
N ARG A 71 0.52 -4.83 27.93
CA ARG A 71 0.64 -3.62 27.11
C ARG A 71 0.82 -3.94 25.62
N ARG A 72 1.60 -4.98 25.30
CA ARG A 72 1.70 -5.54 23.94
C ARG A 72 0.34 -5.90 23.36
N ARG A 73 -0.41 -6.75 24.07
CA ARG A 73 -1.74 -7.18 23.61
C ARG A 73 -2.69 -6.00 23.46
N ALA A 74 -2.64 -5.02 24.36
CA ALA A 74 -3.44 -3.80 24.24
C ALA A 74 -3.09 -3.00 22.97
N ALA A 75 -1.81 -2.84 22.65
CA ALA A 75 -1.37 -2.18 21.42
C ALA A 75 -1.80 -2.95 20.15
N VAL A 76 -1.72 -4.28 20.16
CA VAL A 76 -2.24 -5.13 19.08
C VAL A 76 -3.74 -4.93 18.88
N GLN A 77 -4.52 -4.91 19.96
CA GLN A 77 -5.97 -4.68 19.89
C GLN A 77 -6.28 -3.27 19.37
N GLU A 78 -5.52 -2.26 19.79
CA GLU A 78 -5.66 -0.90 19.27
C GLU A 78 -5.43 -0.85 17.76
N ALA A 79 -4.32 -1.44 17.30
CA ALA A 79 -3.95 -1.47 15.88
C ALA A 79 -5.01 -2.15 15.00
N LEU A 80 -5.74 -3.13 15.55
CA LEU A 80 -6.80 -3.86 14.84
C LEU A 80 -8.17 -3.17 14.86
N LYS A 81 -8.34 -2.04 15.55
CA LYS A 81 -9.63 -1.33 15.55
C LYS A 81 -10.03 -0.93 14.14
N GLU A 82 -11.31 -1.15 13.81
CA GLU A 82 -11.87 -0.87 12.48
C GLU A 82 -11.82 0.62 12.11
N LYS A 83 -11.68 1.52 13.09
CA LYS A 83 -11.40 2.94 12.84
C LYS A 83 -10.14 3.16 11.98
N TYR A 84 -9.23 2.19 11.96
CA TYR A 84 -8.06 2.20 11.08
C TYR A 84 -8.39 1.55 9.73
N LEU A 85 -8.74 0.26 9.73
CA LEU A 85 -9.19 -0.46 8.54
C LEU A 85 -10.52 -1.15 8.77
N LYS A 86 -11.53 -0.76 8.00
CA LYS A 86 -12.82 -1.45 7.99
C LYS A 86 -12.82 -2.59 6.97
N PRO A 87 -13.21 -3.82 7.34
CA PRO A 87 -13.40 -4.88 6.36
C PRO A 87 -14.43 -4.49 5.29
N TYR A 88 -14.06 -4.63 4.02
CA TYR A 88 -14.94 -4.47 2.88
C TYR A 88 -15.07 -5.79 2.14
N ARG A 89 -16.27 -6.38 2.16
CA ARG A 89 -16.55 -7.68 1.56
C ARG A 89 -16.99 -7.51 0.11
N PHE A 90 -16.20 -8.05 -0.80
CA PHE A 90 -16.49 -8.07 -2.22
C PHE A 90 -16.91 -9.48 -2.64
N ALA A 91 -18.13 -9.65 -3.15
CA ALA A 91 -18.61 -10.94 -3.60
C ALA A 91 -18.17 -11.20 -5.04
N TRP A 92 -17.51 -12.33 -5.28
CA TRP A 92 -17.00 -12.71 -6.60
C TRP A 92 -17.47 -14.11 -6.98
N ASN A 93 -17.93 -14.29 -8.22
CA ASN A 93 -18.39 -15.57 -8.73
C ASN A 93 -17.41 -16.12 -9.79
N PRO A 94 -16.50 -17.04 -9.42
CA PRO A 94 -15.56 -17.63 -10.37
C PRO A 94 -16.26 -18.45 -11.47
N ARG A 95 -17.48 -18.95 -11.24
CA ARG A 95 -18.23 -19.73 -12.24
C ARG A 95 -18.75 -18.88 -13.40
N ALA A 96 -18.73 -17.55 -13.26
CA ALA A 96 -19.07 -16.63 -14.34
C ALA A 96 -17.94 -16.52 -15.38
N LEU A 97 -16.72 -16.97 -15.05
CA LEU A 97 -15.60 -16.95 -15.99
C LEU A 97 -15.68 -18.11 -16.98
N PRO A 98 -15.10 -18.00 -18.18
CA PRO A 98 -15.02 -19.12 -19.12
C PRO A 98 -14.24 -20.31 -18.53
N GLU A 99 -14.59 -21.53 -18.94
CA GLU A 99 -14.01 -22.77 -18.39
C GLU A 99 -12.46 -22.82 -18.41
N PRO A 100 -11.75 -22.43 -19.49
CA PRO A 100 -10.29 -22.42 -19.46
C PRO A 100 -9.69 -21.52 -18.38
N VAL A 101 -10.35 -20.39 -18.08
CA VAL A 101 -9.93 -19.48 -17.00
C VAL A 101 -10.20 -20.12 -15.64
N GLN A 102 -11.37 -20.76 -15.46
CA GLN A 102 -11.69 -21.47 -14.21
C GLN A 102 -10.65 -22.55 -13.89
N GLN A 103 -10.21 -23.31 -14.91
CA GLN A 103 -9.18 -24.34 -14.77
C GLN A 103 -7.80 -23.77 -14.37
N ALA A 104 -7.51 -22.51 -14.71
CA ALA A 104 -6.27 -21.84 -14.33
C ALA A 104 -6.28 -21.31 -12.88
N LEU A 105 -7.45 -21.04 -12.30
CA LEU A 105 -7.56 -20.42 -10.97
C LEU A 105 -6.78 -21.13 -9.86
N PRO A 106 -6.84 -22.48 -9.70
CA PRO A 106 -6.08 -23.15 -8.63
C PRO A 106 -4.56 -22.93 -8.74
N LYS A 107 -4.04 -22.84 -9.96
CA LYS A 107 -2.61 -22.58 -10.21
C LYS A 107 -2.23 -21.15 -9.87
N PHE A 108 -3.09 -20.18 -10.17
CA PHE A 108 -2.90 -18.80 -9.72
C PHE A 108 -2.93 -18.67 -8.19
N MET A 109 -3.79 -19.43 -7.50
CA MET A 109 -3.80 -19.46 -6.03
C MET A 109 -2.49 -20.05 -5.49
N GLU A 110 -1.96 -21.12 -6.09
CA GLU A 110 -0.66 -21.69 -5.69
C GLU A 110 0.49 -20.69 -5.93
N ILE A 111 0.48 -19.95 -7.05
CA ILE A 111 1.44 -18.86 -7.30
C ILE A 111 1.33 -17.78 -6.23
N SER A 112 0.10 -17.42 -5.84
CA SER A 112 -0.13 -16.44 -4.78
C SER A 112 0.48 -16.89 -3.45
N GLU A 113 0.23 -18.15 -3.04
CA GLU A 113 0.81 -18.72 -1.81
C GLU A 113 2.35 -18.73 -1.85
N LEU A 114 2.95 -19.16 -2.96
CA LEU A 114 4.40 -19.16 -3.13
C LEU A 114 4.99 -17.75 -3.13
N THR A 115 4.25 -16.76 -3.63
CA THR A 115 4.67 -15.36 -3.63
C THR A 115 4.63 -14.75 -2.23
N GLU A 116 3.66 -15.15 -1.42
CA GLU A 116 3.61 -14.82 0.01
C GLU A 116 4.84 -15.39 0.75
N GLU A 117 5.20 -16.64 0.48
CA GLU A 117 6.40 -17.25 1.05
C GLU A 117 7.69 -16.51 0.65
N LEU A 118 7.80 -16.14 -0.63
CA LEU A 118 8.94 -15.37 -1.14
C LEU A 118 9.07 -14.01 -0.44
N GLN A 119 7.95 -13.30 -0.27
CA GLN A 119 7.93 -12.03 0.44
C GLN A 119 8.35 -12.15 1.90
N LEU A 120 7.84 -13.17 2.61
CA LEU A 120 8.26 -13.44 3.99
C LEU A 120 9.76 -13.72 4.08
N LEU A 121 10.30 -14.48 3.13
CA LEU A 121 11.73 -14.78 3.05
C LEU A 121 12.59 -13.57 2.66
N GLN A 122 12.06 -12.58 1.93
CA GLN A 122 12.75 -11.32 1.67
C GLN A 122 12.81 -10.43 2.92
N LEU A 123 11.82 -10.54 3.80
CA LEU A 123 11.77 -9.77 5.05
C LEU A 123 12.57 -10.41 6.18
N ASP A 124 12.64 -11.74 6.22
CA ASP A 124 13.34 -12.50 7.25
C ASP A 124 13.60 -13.94 6.76
N PRO A 125 14.84 -14.48 6.83
CA PRO A 125 15.10 -15.87 6.42
C PRO A 125 14.29 -16.90 7.22
N SER A 126 13.87 -16.53 8.43
CA SER A 126 13.04 -17.35 9.34
C SER A 126 11.55 -17.05 9.19
N GLY A 127 11.14 -16.21 8.22
CA GLY A 127 9.76 -15.76 8.04
C GLY A 127 8.75 -16.91 7.90
N LEU A 128 9.15 -18.01 7.24
CA LEU A 128 8.32 -19.21 7.11
C LEU A 128 8.17 -19.96 8.44
N GLU A 129 9.22 -20.00 9.27
CA GLU A 129 9.15 -20.57 10.61
C GLU A 129 8.18 -19.77 11.47
N TRP A 130 8.22 -18.43 11.38
CA TRP A 130 7.29 -17.55 12.09
C TRP A 130 5.86 -17.78 11.63
N MET A 131 5.62 -17.80 10.31
CA MET A 131 4.30 -18.09 9.77
C MET A 131 3.79 -19.46 10.25
N ALA A 132 4.61 -20.49 10.25
CA ALA A 132 4.23 -21.83 10.72
C ALA A 132 3.94 -21.86 12.23
N GLN A 133 4.76 -21.20 13.05
CA GLN A 133 4.56 -21.08 14.49
C GLN A 133 3.24 -20.35 14.82
N VAL A 134 2.98 -19.26 14.11
CA VAL A 134 1.78 -18.44 14.26
C VAL A 134 0.53 -19.23 13.80
N ARG A 135 0.58 -19.91 12.64
CA ARG A 135 -0.56 -20.64 12.05
C ARG A 135 -0.95 -21.89 12.84
N ASN A 136 0.03 -22.62 13.38
CA ASN A 136 -0.21 -23.96 13.97
C ASN A 136 -0.31 -23.99 15.50
N GLY A 137 -0.08 -22.87 16.20
CA GLY A 137 -0.28 -22.77 17.65
C GLY A 137 0.54 -23.71 18.56
N ALA A 138 1.34 -24.64 18.02
CA ALA A 138 2.38 -25.44 18.70
C ALA A 138 2.92 -26.56 17.78
N ARG A 139 4.23 -26.83 17.84
CA ARG A 139 4.89 -28.16 17.86
C ARG A 139 6.37 -28.06 17.48
N GLN A 140 7.17 -27.37 18.28
CA GLN A 140 8.59 -27.69 18.48
C GLN A 140 8.98 -27.25 19.90
N SER A 141 9.98 -27.91 20.47
CA SER A 141 10.21 -28.07 21.93
C SER A 141 10.74 -26.84 22.68
N TYR A 142 10.42 -25.62 22.26
CA TYR A 142 10.48 -24.43 23.09
C TYR A 142 9.15 -23.70 22.92
N LYS A 143 8.53 -23.32 24.05
CA LYS A 143 7.19 -22.72 24.21
C LYS A 143 6.66 -21.98 22.95
N PRO A 144 5.41 -22.22 22.48
CA PRO A 144 4.84 -21.40 21.42
C PRO A 144 4.84 -19.93 21.86
N GLU A 145 5.44 -19.06 21.05
CA GLU A 145 5.60 -17.63 21.37
C GLU A 145 4.25 -16.88 21.33
N ILE A 146 3.30 -17.38 20.52
CA ILE A 146 1.90 -16.96 20.55
C ILE A 146 1.09 -18.05 21.27
N PRO A 147 0.42 -17.75 22.39
CA PRO A 147 -0.47 -18.70 23.03
C PRO A 147 -1.59 -19.13 22.07
N ALA A 148 -1.92 -20.42 22.05
CA ALA A 148 -3.12 -20.90 21.38
C ALA A 148 -4.35 -20.07 21.84
N GLY A 149 -5.04 -19.42 20.90
CA GLY A 149 -6.19 -18.54 21.18
C GLY A 149 -5.93 -17.03 21.07
N ASP A 150 -4.70 -16.55 20.88
CA ASP A 150 -4.42 -15.13 20.62
C ASP A 150 -4.69 -14.74 19.15
N LEU A 151 -5.98 -14.72 18.78
CA LEU A 151 -6.45 -14.40 17.43
C LEU A 151 -6.09 -12.97 17.00
N ALA A 152 -5.91 -12.04 17.95
CA ALA A 152 -5.56 -10.66 17.65
C ALA A 152 -4.12 -10.57 17.15
N SER A 153 -3.17 -11.18 17.86
CA SER A 153 -1.78 -11.24 17.38
C SER A 153 -1.70 -11.94 16.01
N TRP A 154 -2.51 -12.97 15.75
CA TRP A 154 -2.64 -13.57 14.42
C TRP A 154 -3.12 -12.58 13.36
N LYS A 155 -4.24 -11.89 13.61
CA LYS A 155 -4.79 -10.90 12.67
C LYS A 155 -3.81 -9.77 12.39
N LEU A 156 -3.03 -9.34 13.39
CA LEU A 156 -2.02 -8.30 13.19
C LEU A 156 -0.84 -8.82 12.34
N PHE A 157 -0.37 -10.05 12.60
CA PHE A 157 0.66 -10.69 11.79
C PHE A 157 0.20 -10.84 10.34
N GLN A 158 -1.04 -11.30 10.11
CA GLN A 158 -1.64 -11.39 8.77
C GLN A 158 -1.83 -10.02 8.13
N ARG A 159 -1.98 -8.94 8.91
CA ARG A 159 -2.16 -7.59 8.36
C ARG A 159 -0.83 -6.97 7.95
N GLY A 160 0.24 -7.21 8.71
CA GLY A 160 1.60 -6.75 8.43
C GLY A 160 2.45 -7.70 7.59
N TYR A 161 1.90 -8.87 7.25
CA TYR A 161 2.57 -9.94 6.49
C TYR A 161 4.01 -10.19 6.94
N GLY A 162 4.15 -10.34 8.26
CA GLY A 162 5.44 -10.44 8.93
C GLY A 162 5.49 -9.59 10.18
N ARG A 163 6.67 -9.01 10.45
CA ARG A 163 6.98 -8.28 11.69
C ARG A 163 6.60 -6.79 11.65
N VAL A 164 6.34 -6.23 10.47
CA VAL A 164 6.40 -4.78 10.25
C VAL A 164 5.02 -4.23 9.93
N TYR A 165 4.65 -3.17 10.63
CA TYR A 165 3.43 -2.42 10.38
C TYR A 165 3.80 -1.01 9.89
N GLN A 166 3.24 -0.61 8.77
CA GLN A 166 3.42 0.68 8.11
C GLN A 166 2.07 1.41 8.09
N PHE A 167 1.78 2.25 9.10
CA PHE A 167 0.72 3.26 9.00
C PHE A 167 0.88 4.38 10.02
N GLU A 168 0.55 5.62 9.64
CA GLU A 168 0.48 6.76 10.57
C GLU A 168 -0.75 6.68 11.48
N GLY A 169 -0.53 6.74 12.80
CA GLY A 169 -1.61 6.73 13.81
C GLY A 169 -1.82 5.39 14.53
N GLY A 170 -0.93 4.42 14.34
CA GLY A 170 -0.85 3.17 15.10
C GLY A 170 0.61 2.68 15.19
N CYS A 171 0.79 1.36 15.17
CA CYS A 171 2.09 0.72 15.04
C CYS A 171 2.82 1.19 13.78
N HIS A 172 4.10 1.55 13.85
CA HIS A 172 4.86 2.04 12.71
C HIS A 172 6.22 1.34 12.63
N ARG A 173 6.78 1.27 11.42
CA ARG A 173 8.14 0.77 11.17
C ARG A 173 9.20 1.49 12.00
N TYR A 174 8.89 2.72 12.42
CA TYR A 174 9.70 3.57 13.29
C TYR A 174 8.99 3.98 14.60
N THR A 175 7.88 3.32 15.00
CA THR A 175 7.09 3.82 16.14
C THR A 175 7.92 3.86 17.43
N GLU A 176 7.72 4.96 18.13
CA GLU A 176 8.07 5.19 19.52
C GLU A 176 7.39 4.19 20.48
N ASP A 177 6.33 3.47 20.06
CA ASP A 177 5.70 2.38 20.81
C ASP A 177 6.35 1.00 20.52
N PRO A 178 7.08 0.42 21.48
CA PRO A 178 7.77 -0.86 21.30
C PRO A 178 6.84 -2.09 21.39
N PHE A 179 5.54 -1.91 21.58
CA PHE A 179 4.55 -2.98 21.82
C PHE A 179 3.79 -3.46 20.60
N CYS A 180 4.17 -2.93 19.45
CA CYS A 180 3.46 -3.07 18.20
C CYS A 180 3.81 -4.33 17.39
N ASP A 181 4.60 -5.22 17.97
CA ASP A 181 4.92 -6.51 17.36
C ASP A 181 3.78 -7.52 17.63
N PRO A 182 3.42 -8.35 16.62
CA PRO A 182 2.49 -9.46 16.84
C PRO A 182 2.96 -10.39 17.97
N VAL A 183 4.27 -10.45 18.23
CA VAL A 183 4.90 -11.32 19.24
C VAL A 183 6.05 -10.58 19.92
N GLY A 184 6.10 -10.60 21.25
CA GLY A 184 7.14 -9.87 22.03
C GLY A 184 8.56 -10.44 21.94
N SER A 185 8.70 -11.70 21.51
CA SER A 185 9.96 -12.41 21.32
C SER A 185 10.49 -12.35 19.89
N PHE A 186 9.85 -11.61 18.98
CA PHE A 186 10.45 -11.38 17.68
C PHE A 186 11.69 -10.47 17.83
N PRO A 187 12.84 -10.81 17.22
CA PRO A 187 13.97 -9.91 17.16
C PRO A 187 13.60 -8.56 16.55
N ASP A 188 14.36 -7.51 16.90
CA ASP A 188 14.23 -6.21 16.24
C ASP A 188 14.41 -6.37 14.72
N TRP A 189 13.59 -5.66 13.95
CA TRP A 189 13.67 -5.69 12.49
C TRP A 189 14.94 -4.97 12.01
N ASP A 190 15.69 -5.62 11.12
CA ASP A 190 16.79 -5.02 10.39
C ASP A 190 16.35 -4.76 8.94
N PRO A 191 16.28 -3.51 8.47
CA PRO A 191 15.92 -3.21 7.08
C PRO A 191 16.87 -3.83 6.05
N ASN A 192 18.12 -4.10 6.41
CA ASN A 192 19.06 -4.77 5.53
C ASN A 192 18.87 -6.29 5.50
N SER A 193 18.06 -6.85 6.42
CA SER A 193 17.96 -8.29 6.58
C SER A 193 17.64 -8.96 5.24
N VAL A 194 18.37 -10.03 4.97
CA VAL A 194 18.32 -10.83 3.73
C VAL A 194 18.92 -10.15 2.52
N MET A 195 18.48 -8.94 2.17
CA MET A 195 18.74 -8.34 0.86
C MET A 195 20.14 -7.73 0.73
N TRP A 196 20.70 -7.28 1.86
CA TRP A 196 22.00 -6.64 1.94
C TRP A 196 22.87 -7.23 3.03
N ALA A 197 24.19 -7.11 2.85
CA ALA A 197 25.14 -7.40 3.90
C ALA A 197 25.01 -6.38 5.04
N ASP A 198 25.29 -6.84 6.26
CA ASP A 198 25.08 -6.10 7.51
C ASP A 198 25.89 -4.81 7.64
N ASP A 199 26.96 -4.67 6.87
CA ASP A 199 27.84 -3.50 6.78
C ASP A 199 27.49 -2.53 5.66
N ILE A 200 26.47 -2.81 4.84
CA ILE A 200 25.95 -1.90 3.81
C ILE A 200 24.74 -1.15 4.38
N ARG A 201 24.99 -0.13 5.20
CA ARG A 201 23.90 0.59 5.93
C ARG A 201 23.57 1.95 5.35
N THR A 202 24.48 2.51 4.57
CA THR A 202 24.33 3.86 4.01
C THR A 202 24.64 3.88 2.51
N THR A 203 24.19 4.95 1.85
CA THR A 203 24.56 5.21 0.44
C THR A 203 26.08 5.32 0.27
N ASP A 204 26.80 5.84 1.27
CA ASP A 204 28.27 5.92 1.24
C ASP A 204 28.92 4.54 1.28
N ASP A 205 28.31 3.58 1.98
CA ASP A 205 28.79 2.19 2.00
C ASP A 205 28.61 1.53 0.63
N LEU A 206 27.49 1.80 -0.05
CA LEU A 206 27.27 1.35 -1.44
C LEU A 206 28.30 1.94 -2.41
N GLN A 207 28.59 3.25 -2.30
CA GLN A 207 29.55 3.92 -3.18
C GLN A 207 30.98 3.39 -3.04
N LYS A 208 31.40 3.07 -1.81
CA LYS A 208 32.71 2.43 -1.55
C LYS A 208 32.83 1.06 -2.22
N LEU A 209 31.71 0.36 -2.43
CA LEU A 209 31.66 -0.97 -3.02
C LEU A 209 31.52 -0.95 -4.55
N ALA A 210 30.90 0.10 -5.11
CA ALA A 210 30.71 0.25 -6.56
C ALA A 210 32.02 0.22 -7.35
N GLY A 211 33.13 0.70 -6.77
CA GLY A 211 34.47 0.65 -7.39
C GLY A 211 35.16 -0.72 -7.38
N HIS A 212 34.59 -1.74 -6.72
CA HIS A 212 35.25 -3.03 -6.45
C HIS A 212 34.39 -4.27 -6.79
N LEU A 213 33.15 -4.09 -7.24
CA LEU A 213 32.20 -5.17 -7.56
C LEU A 213 31.62 -4.98 -8.98
N GLN A 214 30.90 -6.00 -9.48
CA GLN A 214 30.11 -5.87 -10.71
C GLN A 214 28.95 -4.90 -10.46
N GLU A 215 29.18 -3.60 -10.69
CA GLU A 215 28.26 -2.50 -10.39
C GLU A 215 26.83 -2.75 -10.89
N ALA A 216 26.68 -3.29 -12.10
CA ALA A 216 25.37 -3.62 -12.67
C ALA A 216 24.59 -4.66 -11.85
N LEU A 217 25.26 -5.67 -11.26
CA LEU A 217 24.61 -6.66 -10.37
C LEU A 217 24.33 -6.08 -8.99
N LEU A 218 25.22 -5.22 -8.48
CA LEU A 218 25.02 -4.54 -7.19
C LEU A 218 23.78 -3.66 -7.24
N MET A 219 23.63 -2.91 -8.32
CA MET A 219 22.51 -1.99 -8.57
C MET A 219 21.27 -2.67 -9.18
N SER A 220 21.32 -3.98 -9.43
CA SER A 220 20.15 -4.71 -9.92
C SER A 220 19.07 -4.76 -8.84
N PRO A 221 17.79 -4.56 -9.20
CA PRO A 221 16.68 -4.72 -8.27
C PRO A 221 16.36 -6.18 -7.91
N PHE A 222 17.00 -7.14 -8.58
CA PHE A 222 16.68 -8.57 -8.54
C PHE A 222 17.83 -9.42 -7.98
N THR A 223 18.68 -8.83 -7.13
CA THR A 223 19.85 -9.51 -6.54
C THR A 223 19.89 -9.37 -5.02
N VAL A 224 20.46 -10.39 -4.38
CA VAL A 224 20.81 -10.39 -2.95
C VAL A 224 22.31 -10.15 -2.83
N VAL A 225 22.71 -9.29 -1.89
CA VAL A 225 24.13 -9.02 -1.59
C VAL A 225 24.46 -9.57 -0.21
N GLU A 226 25.37 -10.55 -0.15
CA GLU A 226 25.78 -11.23 1.08
C GLU A 226 27.30 -11.12 1.28
N LYS A 227 27.77 -11.38 2.51
CA LYS A 227 29.19 -11.66 2.75
C LYS A 227 29.50 -13.12 2.43
N GLY A 228 30.40 -13.33 1.48
CA GLY A 228 31.01 -14.61 1.18
C GLY A 228 32.23 -14.93 2.06
N PRO A 229 32.93 -16.04 1.76
CA PRO A 229 34.14 -16.43 2.47
C PRO A 229 35.20 -15.32 2.49
N GLU A 230 35.96 -15.22 3.57
CA GLU A 230 37.05 -14.24 3.74
C GLU A 230 36.60 -12.76 3.73
N GLY A 231 35.30 -12.49 3.87
CA GLY A 231 34.76 -11.12 3.92
C GLY A 231 34.54 -10.46 2.56
N LYS A 232 34.65 -11.20 1.45
CA LYS A 232 34.31 -10.70 0.11
C LYS A 232 32.80 -10.75 -0.13
N PHE A 233 32.23 -9.74 -0.78
CA PHE A 233 30.80 -9.78 -1.12
C PHE A 233 30.50 -10.81 -2.21
N LYS A 234 29.35 -11.48 -2.05
CA LYS A 234 28.74 -12.38 -3.01
C LYS A 234 27.40 -11.77 -3.42
N ILE A 235 27.19 -11.59 -4.72
CA ILE A 235 25.93 -11.12 -5.29
C ILE A 235 25.28 -12.29 -6.00
N THR A 236 24.02 -12.57 -5.69
CA THR A 236 23.27 -13.69 -6.29
C THR A 236 21.92 -13.18 -6.79
N GLU A 237 21.56 -13.48 -8.04
CA GLU A 237 20.23 -13.18 -8.58
C GLU A 237 19.14 -13.95 -7.82
N TYR A 238 17.94 -13.38 -7.73
CA TYR A 238 16.83 -13.97 -6.99
C TYR A 238 16.51 -15.41 -7.45
N ASN A 239 16.49 -15.66 -8.75
CA ASN A 239 16.22 -17.01 -9.31
C ASN A 239 17.32 -18.03 -9.04
N GLN A 240 18.50 -17.59 -8.60
CA GLN A 240 19.62 -18.46 -8.22
C GLN A 240 19.82 -18.54 -6.70
N HIS A 241 19.22 -17.61 -5.94
CA HIS A 241 19.41 -17.52 -4.50
C HIS A 241 18.77 -18.73 -3.77
N PRO A 242 19.49 -19.42 -2.85
CA PRO A 242 18.99 -20.63 -2.20
C PRO A 242 17.67 -20.46 -1.46
N LEU A 243 17.40 -19.27 -0.88
CA LEU A 243 16.13 -19.00 -0.19
C LEU A 243 14.93 -19.00 -1.17
N PHE A 244 15.12 -18.50 -2.40
CA PHE A 244 14.01 -18.23 -3.31
C PHE A 244 13.86 -19.26 -4.42
N LYS A 245 14.97 -19.88 -4.84
CA LYS A 245 15.06 -20.72 -6.04
C LYS A 245 13.97 -21.80 -6.13
N SER A 246 13.72 -22.53 -5.04
CA SER A 246 12.73 -23.62 -5.04
C SER A 246 11.32 -23.12 -5.35
N ARG A 247 10.89 -22.00 -4.76
CA ARG A 247 9.60 -21.38 -5.03
C ARG A 247 9.53 -20.82 -6.44
N LEU A 248 10.60 -20.14 -6.89
CA LEU A 248 10.64 -19.55 -8.23
C LEU A 248 10.60 -20.59 -9.35
N VAL A 249 11.24 -21.75 -9.16
CA VAL A 249 11.12 -22.90 -10.08
C VAL A 249 9.67 -23.39 -10.13
N ARG A 250 9.02 -23.57 -8.97
CA ARG A 250 7.62 -24.01 -8.95
C ARG A 250 6.67 -23.00 -9.60
N ILE A 251 6.88 -21.70 -9.38
CA ILE A 251 6.12 -20.64 -10.04
C ILE A 251 6.32 -20.70 -11.57
N ALA A 252 7.54 -20.92 -12.05
CA ALA A 252 7.82 -21.06 -13.47
C ALA A 252 7.08 -22.26 -14.09
N GLU A 253 7.08 -23.41 -13.42
CA GLU A 253 6.31 -24.59 -13.82
C GLU A 253 4.81 -24.27 -13.90
N LEU A 254 4.25 -23.63 -12.87
CA LEU A 254 2.84 -23.26 -12.81
C LEU A 254 2.44 -22.32 -13.96
N PHE A 255 3.26 -21.32 -14.28
CA PHE A 255 3.02 -20.47 -15.44
C PHE A 255 3.04 -21.25 -16.76
N GLY A 256 3.99 -22.18 -16.91
CA GLY A 256 4.04 -23.08 -18.06
C GLY A 256 2.78 -23.96 -18.17
N GLU A 257 2.33 -24.52 -17.05
CA GLU A 257 1.10 -25.32 -17.00
C GLU A 257 -0.14 -24.48 -17.34
N ILE A 258 -0.26 -23.24 -16.85
CA ILE A 258 -1.36 -22.31 -17.17
C ILE A 258 -1.41 -22.04 -18.66
N ALA A 259 -0.27 -21.66 -19.26
CA ALA A 259 -0.20 -21.34 -20.68
C ALA A 259 -0.52 -22.55 -21.60
N ALA A 260 -0.29 -23.76 -21.09
CA ALA A 260 -0.59 -25.02 -21.78
C ALA A 260 -2.03 -25.53 -21.58
N LEU A 261 -2.85 -24.89 -20.74
CA LEU A 261 -4.24 -25.31 -20.53
C LEU A 261 -5.05 -25.22 -21.84
N PRO A 262 -5.85 -26.26 -22.17
CA PRO A 262 -6.67 -26.25 -23.39
C PRO A 262 -7.56 -25.01 -23.49
N GLY A 263 -7.41 -24.26 -24.58
CA GLY A 263 -8.20 -23.07 -24.86
C GLY A 263 -7.78 -21.80 -24.11
N PHE A 264 -6.88 -21.88 -23.12
CA PHE A 264 -6.46 -20.70 -22.35
C PHE A 264 -5.74 -19.66 -23.23
N SER A 265 -4.75 -20.09 -24.02
CA SER A 265 -4.00 -19.19 -24.92
C SER A 265 -4.84 -18.57 -26.04
N GLY A 266 -5.91 -19.23 -26.48
CA GLY A 266 -6.85 -18.65 -27.44
C GLY A 266 -7.76 -17.59 -26.81
N LEU A 267 -8.16 -17.82 -25.56
CA LEU A 267 -9.08 -16.95 -24.84
C LEU A 267 -8.37 -15.74 -24.22
N GLU A 268 -7.23 -15.96 -23.56
CA GLU A 268 -6.40 -15.00 -22.84
C GLU A 268 -4.96 -14.98 -23.42
N PRO A 269 -4.77 -14.57 -24.69
CA PRO A 269 -3.49 -14.68 -25.40
C PRO A 269 -2.37 -13.91 -24.70
N ASP A 270 -2.64 -12.69 -24.26
CA ASP A 270 -1.65 -11.84 -23.60
C ASP A 270 -1.26 -12.42 -22.23
N MET A 271 -2.21 -12.97 -21.47
CA MET A 271 -1.89 -13.62 -20.18
C MET A 271 -1.08 -14.90 -20.37
N ALA A 272 -1.39 -15.69 -21.39
CA ALA A 272 -0.60 -16.87 -21.73
C ALA A 272 0.82 -16.48 -22.15
N GLN A 273 0.98 -15.43 -22.96
CA GLN A 273 2.28 -14.92 -23.38
C GLN A 273 3.08 -14.39 -22.19
N THR A 274 2.44 -13.62 -21.30
CA THR A 274 3.07 -13.14 -20.07
C THR A 274 3.52 -14.28 -19.17
N ALA A 275 2.67 -15.31 -18.98
CA ALA A 275 3.03 -16.50 -18.20
C ALA A 275 4.26 -17.21 -18.79
N VAL A 276 4.30 -17.42 -20.11
CA VAL A 276 5.46 -18.01 -20.79
C VAL A 276 6.72 -17.16 -20.61
N ALA A 277 6.62 -15.83 -20.72
CA ALA A 277 7.76 -14.93 -20.56
C ALA A 277 8.34 -15.01 -19.15
N TYR A 278 7.49 -15.00 -18.11
CA TYR A 278 7.94 -15.18 -16.73
C TYR A 278 8.55 -16.57 -16.50
N ALA A 279 7.92 -17.65 -16.99
CA ALA A 279 8.48 -19.00 -16.86
C ALA A 279 9.89 -19.09 -17.44
N GLN A 280 10.10 -18.56 -18.64
CA GLN A 280 11.42 -18.54 -19.29
C GLN A 280 12.45 -17.69 -18.53
N ALA A 281 12.05 -16.51 -18.06
CA ALA A 281 12.92 -15.63 -17.28
C ALA A 281 13.37 -16.30 -15.97
N LEU A 282 12.47 -16.99 -15.28
CA LEU A 282 12.78 -17.67 -14.03
C LEU A 282 13.68 -18.90 -14.22
N GLU A 283 13.40 -19.71 -15.25
CA GLU A 283 14.17 -20.93 -15.53
C GLU A 283 15.58 -20.66 -16.07
N ARG A 284 15.70 -19.67 -16.97
CA ARG A 284 16.90 -19.51 -17.82
C ARG A 284 17.51 -18.12 -17.74
N GLY A 285 16.83 -17.16 -17.14
CA GLY A 285 17.30 -15.79 -17.02
C GLY A 285 18.58 -15.71 -16.19
N GLN A 286 19.48 -14.83 -16.61
CA GLN A 286 20.78 -14.58 -15.97
C GLN A 286 21.11 -13.08 -16.02
N GLY A 287 21.91 -12.64 -15.07
CA GLY A 287 22.41 -11.26 -15.03
C GLY A 287 21.40 -10.27 -14.44
N PRO A 288 21.78 -8.98 -14.41
CA PRO A 288 21.09 -7.95 -13.61
C PRO A 288 19.69 -7.56 -14.11
N ARG A 289 19.29 -8.05 -15.29
CA ARG A 289 18.08 -7.64 -16.04
C ARG A 289 17.25 -8.83 -16.49
N PHE A 290 17.36 -9.95 -15.79
CA PHE A 290 16.80 -11.21 -16.27
C PHE A 290 15.26 -11.24 -16.32
N LEU A 291 14.58 -10.29 -15.67
CA LEU A 291 13.12 -10.14 -15.70
C LEU A 291 12.62 -9.09 -16.70
N ASP A 292 13.49 -8.23 -17.24
CA ASP A 292 13.08 -7.05 -18.02
C ASP A 292 12.19 -7.41 -19.22
N ASP A 293 12.54 -8.45 -19.98
CA ASP A 293 11.75 -8.89 -21.14
C ASP A 293 10.35 -9.43 -20.74
N ALA A 294 10.26 -10.10 -19.59
CA ALA A 294 8.99 -10.58 -19.05
C ALA A 294 8.14 -9.41 -18.54
N GLU A 295 8.75 -8.44 -17.85
CA GLU A 295 8.10 -7.20 -17.43
C GLU A 295 7.59 -6.37 -18.61
N ILE A 296 8.38 -6.24 -19.69
CA ILE A 296 7.96 -5.55 -20.93
C ILE A 296 6.77 -6.27 -21.56
N THR A 297 6.81 -7.61 -21.59
CA THR A 297 5.70 -8.43 -22.11
C THR A 297 4.44 -8.20 -21.28
N TRP A 298 4.54 -8.23 -19.95
CA TRP A 298 3.43 -7.95 -19.03
C TRP A 298 2.91 -6.51 -19.15
N ALA A 299 3.79 -5.51 -19.27
CA ALA A 299 3.41 -4.10 -19.34
C ALA A 299 2.58 -3.78 -20.59
N LYS A 300 2.78 -4.54 -21.68
CA LYS A 300 2.03 -4.46 -22.95
C LYS A 300 0.73 -5.26 -22.94
N ALA A 301 0.59 -6.19 -22.00
CA ALA A 301 -0.49 -7.18 -21.99
C ALA A 301 -1.83 -6.56 -21.58
N ARG A 302 -2.90 -6.90 -22.31
CA ARG A 302 -4.28 -6.58 -21.98
C ARG A 302 -5.03 -7.87 -21.61
N GLY A 303 -5.44 -7.98 -20.35
CA GLY A 303 -6.34 -9.07 -19.93
C GLY A 303 -7.73 -8.87 -20.51
N ARG A 304 -8.50 -9.95 -20.74
CA ARG A 304 -9.88 -9.85 -21.26
C ARG A 304 -10.92 -10.17 -20.18
N HIS A 305 -10.82 -11.34 -19.57
CA HIS A 305 -11.66 -11.73 -18.44
C HIS A 305 -10.86 -11.71 -17.15
N ILE A 306 -9.61 -12.19 -17.22
CA ILE A 306 -8.66 -12.23 -16.11
C ILE A 306 -7.39 -11.46 -16.47
N ALA A 307 -6.75 -10.87 -15.46
CA ALA A 307 -5.38 -10.40 -15.57
C ALA A 307 -4.59 -10.80 -14.32
N PHE A 308 -3.27 -10.90 -14.44
CA PHE A 308 -2.41 -11.05 -13.29
C PHE A 308 -1.22 -10.10 -13.34
N THR A 309 -0.70 -9.81 -12.16
CA THR A 309 0.57 -9.11 -11.96
C THR A 309 1.41 -9.97 -11.05
N TRP A 310 2.60 -10.35 -11.48
CA TRP A 310 3.50 -11.17 -10.69
C TRP A 310 4.94 -10.70 -10.86
N GLY A 311 5.69 -10.66 -9.77
CA GLY A 311 7.12 -10.38 -9.78
C GLY A 311 7.52 -9.35 -8.74
N PRO A 312 8.82 -9.05 -8.64
CA PRO A 312 9.32 -8.00 -7.76
C PRO A 312 9.17 -6.62 -8.40
N PHE A 313 8.33 -5.74 -7.84
CA PHE A 313 8.05 -4.41 -8.43
C PHE A 313 8.39 -3.22 -7.52
N GLU A 314 8.06 -3.31 -6.23
CA GLU A 314 8.10 -2.18 -5.31
C GLU A 314 9.36 -2.18 -4.44
N GLU A 315 9.94 -1.01 -4.20
CA GLU A 315 11.15 -0.80 -3.38
C GLU A 315 10.93 -0.31 -1.92
N PRO A 316 9.72 -0.04 -1.37
CA PRO A 316 9.58 0.69 -0.09
C PRO A 316 10.11 -0.09 1.11
N GLN A 317 10.40 -1.39 0.93
CA GLN A 317 10.98 -2.21 1.98
C GLN A 317 12.50 -2.19 2.00
N ASP A 318 13.12 -1.71 0.92
CA ASP A 318 14.55 -1.64 0.76
C ASP A 318 15.12 -0.35 1.35
N PRO A 319 16.07 -0.42 2.30
CA PRO A 319 16.67 0.79 2.90
C PRO A 319 17.42 1.66 1.89
N HIS A 320 17.80 1.10 0.73
CA HIS A 320 18.54 1.79 -0.31
C HIS A 320 17.69 2.14 -1.54
N GLY A 321 16.42 1.73 -1.59
CA GLY A 321 15.51 2.01 -2.71
C GLY A 321 15.90 1.36 -4.04
N ILE A 322 16.62 0.23 -4.01
CA ILE A 322 17.11 -0.52 -5.17
C ILE A 322 16.40 -1.87 -5.27
N LYS A 323 16.37 -2.66 -4.18
CA LYS A 323 15.87 -4.04 -4.21
C LYS A 323 14.34 -4.07 -4.23
N ARG A 324 13.78 -4.86 -5.14
CA ARG A 324 12.32 -4.98 -5.30
C ARG A 324 11.74 -6.17 -4.57
N SER A 325 10.52 -5.99 -4.06
CA SER A 325 9.78 -6.96 -3.25
C SER A 325 8.78 -7.74 -4.10
N PHE A 326 8.71 -9.06 -3.93
CA PHE A 326 7.82 -9.95 -4.68
C PHE A 326 6.36 -9.66 -4.36
N GLN A 327 5.53 -9.56 -5.40
CA GLN A 327 4.09 -9.37 -5.25
C GLN A 327 3.31 -10.15 -6.29
N PHE A 328 2.05 -10.44 -5.94
CA PHE A 328 1.09 -11.04 -6.83
C PHE A 328 -0.27 -10.36 -6.71
N HIS A 329 -0.93 -10.21 -7.85
CA HIS A 329 -2.35 -9.93 -7.93
C HIS A 329 -3.02 -10.80 -8.98
N LEU A 330 -4.24 -11.23 -8.69
CA LEU A 330 -5.18 -11.76 -9.67
C LEU A 330 -6.39 -10.83 -9.76
N PHE A 331 -6.81 -10.56 -10.99
CA PHE A 331 -7.84 -9.57 -11.29
C PHE A 331 -8.95 -10.15 -12.16
N SER A 332 -10.19 -9.72 -11.91
CA SER A 332 -11.24 -9.75 -12.93
C SER A 332 -11.20 -8.43 -13.69
N VAL A 333 -11.24 -8.47 -15.02
CA VAL A 333 -11.14 -7.26 -15.85
C VAL A 333 -12.50 -6.60 -16.04
N ARG A 334 -12.59 -5.29 -15.82
CA ARG A 334 -13.76 -4.48 -16.18
C ARG A 334 -13.52 -3.87 -17.57
N GLN A 335 -13.96 -4.58 -18.60
CA GLN A 335 -13.63 -4.25 -19.99
C GLN A 335 -14.15 -2.87 -20.42
N GLU A 336 -15.44 -2.58 -20.19
CA GLU A 336 -16.05 -1.30 -20.58
C GLU A 336 -15.36 -0.10 -19.90
N ALA A 337 -15.08 -0.21 -18.59
CA ALA A 337 -14.37 0.83 -17.85
C ALA A 337 -12.91 0.98 -18.34
N SER A 338 -12.26 -0.12 -18.72
CA SER A 338 -10.89 -0.06 -19.28
C SER A 338 -10.87 0.68 -20.62
N GLU A 339 -11.85 0.40 -21.50
CA GLU A 339 -11.99 1.05 -22.80
C GLU A 339 -12.31 2.55 -22.66
N GLU A 340 -13.18 2.93 -21.73
CA GLU A 340 -13.49 4.34 -21.41
C GLU A 340 -12.23 5.11 -21.00
N LEU A 341 -11.42 4.54 -20.08
CA LEU A 341 -10.21 5.21 -19.60
C LEU A 341 -9.09 5.24 -20.66
N GLU A 342 -8.96 4.21 -21.49
CA GLU A 342 -8.06 4.26 -22.65
C GLU A 342 -8.45 5.38 -23.62
N GLN A 343 -9.76 5.56 -23.86
CA GLN A 343 -10.26 6.66 -24.69
C GLN A 343 -9.94 8.02 -24.07
N PHE A 344 -10.10 8.17 -22.76
CA PHE A 344 -9.76 9.42 -22.06
C PHE A 344 -8.26 9.72 -22.21
N GLN A 345 -7.40 8.74 -21.93
CA GLN A 345 -5.94 8.87 -22.07
C GLN A 345 -5.56 9.39 -23.47
N GLN A 346 -6.11 8.78 -24.52
CA GLN A 346 -5.84 9.17 -25.92
C GLN A 346 -6.39 10.55 -26.27
N ALA A 347 -7.53 10.93 -25.70
CA ALA A 347 -8.24 12.14 -26.07
C ALA A 347 -7.63 13.42 -25.48
N VAL A 348 -7.02 13.36 -24.28
CA VAL A 348 -6.66 14.57 -23.52
C VAL A 348 -5.16 14.79 -23.29
N LEU A 349 -4.34 13.75 -23.16
CA LEU A 349 -2.98 13.90 -22.59
C LEU A 349 -2.09 14.93 -23.31
N GLN A 350 -1.89 14.77 -24.62
CA GLN A 350 -1.02 15.71 -25.37
C GLN A 350 -1.58 17.13 -25.39
N GLU A 351 -2.91 17.28 -25.42
CA GLU A 351 -3.53 18.60 -25.41
C GLU A 351 -3.36 19.29 -24.05
N MET A 352 -3.46 18.54 -22.95
CA MET A 352 -3.21 19.06 -21.61
C MET A 352 -1.75 19.46 -21.39
N GLU A 353 -0.80 18.67 -21.89
CA GLU A 353 0.62 19.04 -21.89
C GLU A 353 0.88 20.35 -22.65
N ASN A 354 0.31 20.48 -23.85
CA ASN A 354 0.43 21.69 -24.65
C ASN A 354 -0.21 22.91 -23.95
N ARG A 355 -1.36 22.71 -23.30
CA ARG A 355 -2.03 23.77 -22.52
C ARG A 355 -1.18 24.20 -21.33
N LEU A 356 -0.47 23.28 -20.68
CA LEU A 356 0.42 23.55 -19.55
C LEU A 356 1.67 24.32 -19.99
N ALA A 357 2.34 23.88 -21.08
CA ALA A 357 3.47 24.59 -21.67
C ALA A 357 3.12 26.02 -22.12
N ALA A 358 1.90 26.25 -22.60
CA ALA A 358 1.43 27.59 -22.94
C ALA A 358 1.25 28.51 -21.72
N ARG A 359 1.22 27.97 -20.50
CA ARG A 359 0.95 28.70 -19.25
C ARG A 359 2.14 28.81 -18.32
N VAL A 360 3.10 27.89 -18.44
CA VAL A 360 4.31 27.87 -17.61
C VAL A 360 5.46 28.48 -18.41
N GLU A 361 5.97 29.62 -17.95
CA GLU A 361 7.08 30.30 -18.59
C GLU A 361 8.34 29.41 -18.63
N GLY A 362 8.95 29.31 -19.80
CA GLY A 362 10.18 28.54 -20.01
C GLY A 362 9.99 27.02 -19.95
N TYR A 363 8.75 26.52 -19.91
CA TYR A 363 8.45 25.09 -20.01
C TYR A 363 8.14 24.70 -21.45
N GLU A 364 8.83 23.68 -21.96
CA GLU A 364 8.58 23.12 -23.29
C GLU A 364 7.75 21.84 -23.18
N ALA A 365 6.68 21.76 -23.98
CA ALA A 365 5.81 20.59 -24.02
C ALA A 365 6.59 19.34 -24.43
N ALA A 366 6.48 18.27 -23.65
CA ALA A 366 6.96 16.96 -24.05
C ALA A 366 6.03 16.33 -25.12
N ASN A 367 6.58 15.39 -25.88
CA ASN A 367 5.75 14.48 -26.68
C ASN A 367 5.23 13.38 -25.75
N VAL A 368 3.98 13.53 -25.31
CA VAL A 368 3.30 12.60 -24.42
C VAL A 368 2.71 11.46 -25.25
N SER A 369 3.60 10.61 -25.78
CA SER A 369 3.18 9.30 -26.29
C SER A 369 3.31 8.31 -25.14
N VAL A 370 2.20 7.96 -24.48
CA VAL A 370 2.24 6.92 -23.45
C VAL A 370 1.72 5.62 -24.07
N PRO A 371 2.59 4.66 -24.44
CA PRO A 371 2.17 3.33 -24.87
C PRO A 371 1.61 2.49 -23.70
N SER A 372 1.36 3.11 -22.52
CA SER A 372 0.96 2.41 -21.31
C SER A 372 -0.47 1.88 -21.45
N VAL A 373 -0.60 0.58 -21.26
CA VAL A 373 -1.89 -0.07 -21.01
C VAL A 373 -2.48 0.49 -19.72
N ILE A 374 -3.74 0.88 -19.78
CA ILE A 374 -4.55 1.17 -18.60
C ILE A 374 -5.72 0.19 -18.56
N GLN A 375 -5.92 -0.45 -17.41
CA GLN A 375 -7.06 -1.35 -17.23
C GLN A 375 -7.63 -1.20 -15.82
N VAL A 376 -8.94 -1.41 -15.76
CA VAL A 376 -9.73 -1.37 -14.54
C VAL A 376 -10.02 -2.80 -14.11
N TYR A 377 -9.81 -3.07 -12.82
CA TYR A 377 -9.84 -4.40 -12.26
C TYR A 377 -10.70 -4.46 -11.01
N ASP A 378 -11.37 -5.60 -10.82
CA ASP A 378 -11.70 -6.06 -9.49
C ASP A 378 -10.57 -6.95 -8.98
N VAL A 379 -9.99 -6.60 -7.84
CA VAL A 379 -8.94 -7.42 -7.19
C VAL A 379 -9.58 -8.65 -6.57
N ILE A 380 -9.11 -9.83 -6.99
CA ILE A 380 -9.65 -11.13 -6.57
C ILE A 380 -8.75 -11.81 -5.55
N GLU A 381 -7.44 -11.79 -5.79
CA GLU A 381 -6.43 -12.35 -4.90
C GLU A 381 -5.20 -11.44 -4.91
N ARG A 382 -4.48 -11.39 -3.79
CA ARG A 382 -3.24 -10.61 -3.68
C ARG A 382 -2.33 -11.16 -2.60
N SER A 383 -1.04 -11.19 -2.88
CA SER A 383 -0.05 -11.68 -1.93
C SER A 383 1.30 -10.98 -2.09
N GLY A 384 2.13 -11.09 -1.06
CA GLY A 384 3.45 -10.48 -1.03
C GLY A 384 3.43 -8.97 -0.77
N GLY A 385 4.38 -8.23 -1.34
CA GLY A 385 4.67 -6.82 -1.04
C GLY A 385 3.52 -5.82 -1.24
N VAL A 386 2.45 -6.21 -1.94
CA VAL A 386 1.23 -5.39 -2.17
C VAL A 386 0.28 -5.42 -0.98
N ASN A 387 0.48 -6.37 -0.07
CA ASN A 387 -0.30 -6.42 1.15
C ASN A 387 0.20 -5.38 2.15
N ASN A 388 -0.37 -4.19 2.05
CA ASN A 388 -0.04 -3.08 2.92
C ASN A 388 -0.88 -3.12 4.21
N SER A 389 -0.22 -3.01 5.37
CA SER A 389 -0.86 -2.91 6.68
C SER A 389 -1.63 -1.60 6.89
N GLY A 390 -1.33 -0.58 6.09
CA GLY A 390 -1.90 0.76 6.15
C GLY A 390 -3.19 0.96 5.35
N GLY A 391 -3.61 -0.02 4.57
CA GLY A 391 -4.79 0.06 3.71
C GLY A 391 -4.54 -0.51 2.33
N GLU A 392 -5.52 -0.37 1.46
CA GLU A 392 -5.42 -0.85 0.08
C GLU A 392 -4.91 0.25 -0.84
N TYR A 393 -4.04 -0.10 -1.77
CA TYR A 393 -3.79 0.74 -2.93
C TYR A 393 -5.09 0.88 -3.73
N LEU A 394 -5.34 2.06 -4.31
CA LEU A 394 -6.50 2.28 -5.18
C LEU A 394 -6.15 2.14 -6.66
N ALA A 395 -4.86 2.29 -6.97
CA ALA A 395 -4.27 2.10 -8.28
C ALA A 395 -2.78 1.75 -8.11
N ALA A 396 -2.15 1.34 -9.20
CA ALA A 396 -0.70 1.21 -9.29
C ALA A 396 -0.21 1.52 -10.70
N VAL A 397 0.95 2.18 -10.81
CA VAL A 397 1.63 2.45 -12.08
C VAL A 397 3.04 1.89 -11.98
N ILE A 398 3.20 0.65 -12.46
CA ILE A 398 4.45 -0.12 -12.29
C ILE A 398 4.96 -0.65 -13.64
N PRO A 399 6.28 -0.92 -13.75
CA PRO A 399 7.33 -0.72 -12.74
C PRO A 399 7.67 0.76 -12.47
N ASN A 400 8.24 1.05 -11.29
CA ASN A 400 8.56 2.41 -10.85
C ASN A 400 9.82 2.97 -11.53
N SER A 401 10.83 2.12 -11.74
CA SER A 401 12.19 2.54 -12.11
C SER A 401 12.85 1.59 -13.12
N GLY A 402 14.03 1.95 -13.62
CA GLY A 402 14.90 1.06 -14.40
C GLY A 402 14.60 0.98 -15.91
N PRO A 403 15.31 0.09 -16.63
CA PRO A 403 15.34 0.08 -18.10
C PRO A 403 13.99 -0.15 -18.78
N VAL A 404 13.10 -0.91 -18.14
CA VAL A 404 11.73 -1.14 -18.63
C VAL A 404 10.97 0.19 -18.72
N VAL A 405 11.07 1.01 -17.68
CA VAL A 405 10.47 2.36 -17.62
C VAL A 405 11.15 3.31 -18.59
N GLU A 406 12.49 3.29 -18.66
CA GLU A 406 13.27 4.11 -19.62
C GLU A 406 12.90 3.80 -21.07
N GLY A 407 12.52 2.55 -21.36
CA GLY A 407 11.94 2.13 -22.64
C GLY A 407 10.49 2.55 -22.88
N GLY A 408 9.87 3.27 -21.93
CA GLY A 408 8.50 3.76 -22.01
C GLY A 408 7.43 2.76 -21.57
N TYR A 409 7.81 1.64 -20.94
CA TYR A 409 6.86 0.58 -20.57
C TYR A 409 6.45 0.69 -19.10
N ARG A 410 5.19 1.08 -18.89
CA ARG A 410 4.50 1.05 -17.60
C ARG A 410 3.07 0.58 -17.82
N LYS A 411 2.49 -0.07 -16.82
CA LYS A 411 1.08 -0.46 -16.82
C LYS A 411 0.34 0.23 -15.68
N LYS A 412 -0.75 0.89 -16.02
CA LYS A 412 -1.65 1.55 -15.07
C LYS A 412 -2.77 0.57 -14.70
N GLN A 413 -2.88 0.25 -13.43
CA GLN A 413 -3.84 -0.70 -12.90
C GLN A 413 -4.76 0.04 -11.94
N ILE A 414 -6.05 0.13 -12.25
CA ILE A 414 -7.04 0.82 -11.41
C ILE A 414 -7.89 -0.24 -10.69
N TYR A 415 -7.96 -0.20 -9.36
CA TYR A 415 -8.64 -1.21 -8.57
C TYR A 415 -10.05 -0.77 -8.18
N ALA A 416 -11.04 -1.10 -9.01
CA ALA A 416 -12.42 -0.62 -8.89
C ALA A 416 -13.07 -1.03 -7.57
N ASN A 417 -13.05 -2.32 -7.21
CA ASN A 417 -13.62 -2.76 -5.94
C ASN A 417 -12.96 -2.13 -4.71
N MET A 418 -11.67 -1.82 -4.76
CA MET A 418 -10.98 -1.08 -3.69
C MET A 418 -11.46 0.38 -3.61
N ASN A 419 -11.59 1.05 -4.76
CA ASN A 419 -12.16 2.40 -4.85
C ASN A 419 -13.60 2.43 -4.32
N GLU A 420 -14.44 1.50 -4.74
CA GLU A 420 -15.83 1.35 -4.27
C GLU A 420 -15.88 1.13 -2.76
N GLY A 421 -15.06 0.22 -2.22
CA GLY A 421 -15.02 -0.02 -0.78
C GLY A 421 -14.61 1.22 0.01
N VAL A 422 -13.60 1.97 -0.44
CA VAL A 422 -13.20 3.25 0.16
C VAL A 422 -14.30 4.29 0.03
N PHE A 423 -14.98 4.35 -1.12
CA PHE A 423 -16.08 5.27 -1.33
C PHE A 423 -17.19 5.03 -0.31
N GLU A 424 -17.68 3.80 -0.20
CA GLU A 424 -18.79 3.43 0.67
C GLU A 424 -18.47 3.63 2.15
N ASN A 425 -17.26 3.25 2.57
CA ASN A 425 -16.92 3.14 3.99
C ASN A 425 -16.20 4.37 4.54
N VAL A 426 -15.58 5.18 3.69
CA VAL A 426 -14.76 6.32 4.10
C VAL A 426 -15.27 7.61 3.48
N LEU A 427 -15.31 7.70 2.15
CA LEU A 427 -15.58 8.98 1.48
C LEU A 427 -17.04 9.45 1.64
N ARG A 428 -18.00 8.55 1.42
CA ARG A 428 -19.44 8.86 1.58
C ARG A 428 -19.78 9.33 3.01
N PRO A 429 -19.38 8.63 4.09
CA PRO A 429 -19.67 9.13 5.44
C PRO A 429 -18.93 10.42 5.79
N LEU A 430 -17.72 10.65 5.25
CA LEU A 430 -17.05 11.95 5.39
C LEU A 430 -17.91 13.03 4.74
N ALA A 431 -18.25 12.86 3.46
CA ALA A 431 -19.02 13.81 2.69
C ALA A 431 -20.37 14.11 3.34
N ALA A 432 -21.10 13.09 3.81
CA ALA A 432 -22.39 13.27 4.47
C ALA A 432 -22.34 14.15 5.73
N ARG A 433 -21.18 14.23 6.40
CA ARG A 433 -20.97 15.02 7.62
C ARG A 433 -20.24 16.34 7.39
N SER A 434 -19.82 16.59 6.16
CA SER A 434 -18.95 17.72 5.83
C SER A 434 -19.42 18.57 4.67
N ILE A 435 -20.05 18.02 3.64
CA ILE A 435 -20.49 18.73 2.44
C ILE A 435 -21.93 19.23 2.62
N ASP A 436 -22.24 20.38 2.02
CA ASP A 436 -23.61 20.91 1.90
C ASP A 436 -24.58 19.82 1.38
N PRO A 437 -25.68 19.51 2.11
CA PRO A 437 -26.68 18.55 1.67
C PRO A 437 -27.18 18.74 0.22
N ALA A 438 -27.25 19.99 -0.27
CA ALA A 438 -27.66 20.28 -1.64
C ALA A 438 -26.67 19.76 -2.71
N GLN A 439 -25.41 19.54 -2.31
CA GLN A 439 -24.33 19.09 -3.16
C GLN A 439 -23.99 17.59 -3.00
N LEU A 440 -24.55 16.89 -2.00
CA LEU A 440 -24.26 15.47 -1.76
C LEU A 440 -24.57 14.56 -2.96
N LYS A 441 -25.53 14.93 -3.81
CA LYS A 441 -25.84 14.21 -5.07
C LYS A 441 -24.66 14.14 -6.06
N TYR A 442 -23.70 15.04 -5.93
CA TYR A 442 -22.50 15.10 -6.75
C TYR A 442 -21.38 14.18 -6.23
N VAL A 443 -21.48 13.66 -5.01
CA VAL A 443 -20.51 12.72 -4.45
C VAL A 443 -20.88 11.30 -4.90
N GLN A 444 -20.21 10.79 -5.94
CA GLN A 444 -20.54 9.50 -6.55
C GLN A 444 -19.30 8.60 -6.70
N PRO A 445 -19.44 7.26 -6.61
CA PRO A 445 -18.30 6.33 -6.63
C PRO A 445 -17.50 6.36 -7.93
N ARG A 446 -18.18 6.61 -9.06
CA ARG A 446 -17.55 6.77 -10.38
C ARG A 446 -16.47 7.85 -10.36
N PHE A 447 -16.70 8.98 -9.69
CA PHE A 447 -15.76 10.10 -9.67
C PHE A 447 -14.61 9.94 -8.68
N LEU A 448 -14.71 9.01 -7.74
CA LEU A 448 -13.52 8.57 -6.99
C LEU A 448 -12.59 7.75 -7.90
N THR A 449 -13.15 6.78 -8.63
CA THR A 449 -12.38 5.92 -9.55
C THR A 449 -11.80 6.71 -10.72
N LEU A 450 -12.62 7.57 -11.34
CA LEU A 450 -12.18 8.45 -12.42
C LEU A 450 -11.15 9.47 -11.90
N GLY A 451 -11.37 10.07 -10.74
CA GLY A 451 -10.39 10.97 -10.11
C GLY A 451 -9.04 10.31 -9.89
N SER A 452 -9.02 9.08 -9.33
CA SER A 452 -7.79 8.28 -9.20
C SER A 452 -7.16 7.97 -10.56
N THR A 453 -7.96 7.68 -11.58
CA THR A 453 -7.42 7.46 -12.92
C THR A 453 -6.75 8.71 -13.48
N LEU A 454 -7.44 9.85 -13.44
CA LEU A 454 -6.93 11.10 -14.00
C LEU A 454 -5.71 11.60 -13.22
N HIS A 455 -5.62 11.29 -11.92
CA HIS A 455 -4.41 11.47 -11.12
C HIS A 455 -3.23 10.69 -11.73
N GLU A 456 -3.38 9.38 -11.97
CA GLU A 456 -2.31 8.56 -12.56
C GLU A 456 -1.92 9.01 -13.98
N LEU A 457 -2.89 9.51 -14.76
CA LEU A 457 -2.63 10.12 -16.06
C LEU A 457 -1.88 11.44 -15.92
N SER A 458 -2.19 12.23 -14.89
CA SER A 458 -1.57 13.53 -14.66
C SER A 458 -0.11 13.45 -14.24
N HIS A 459 0.37 12.33 -13.70
CA HIS A 459 1.82 12.10 -13.53
C HIS A 459 2.59 12.08 -14.87
N SER A 460 1.90 11.87 -16.00
CA SER A 460 2.52 11.81 -17.33
C SER A 460 2.63 13.17 -18.03
N ILE A 461 2.19 14.26 -17.38
CA ILE A 461 2.25 15.62 -17.93
C ILE A 461 2.99 16.55 -16.95
N GLY A 462 3.52 17.64 -17.50
CA GLY A 462 4.30 18.62 -16.75
C GLY A 462 5.73 18.17 -16.42
N PRO A 463 6.47 19.01 -15.70
CA PRO A 463 7.84 18.70 -15.31
C PRO A 463 7.93 17.41 -14.49
N THR A 464 9.01 16.66 -14.69
CA THR A 464 9.25 15.35 -14.04
C THR A 464 10.49 15.37 -13.16
N GLU A 465 10.59 14.42 -12.23
CA GLU A 465 11.67 14.37 -11.23
C GLU A 465 13.08 14.36 -11.81
N ASN A 466 13.26 13.79 -13.01
CA ASN A 466 14.53 13.55 -13.67
C ASN A 466 14.94 14.64 -14.66
N GLN A 467 14.03 15.56 -15.03
CA GLN A 467 14.41 16.73 -15.81
C GLN A 467 15.37 17.61 -15.00
N THR A 468 16.24 18.33 -15.69
CA THR A 468 17.31 19.10 -15.06
C THR A 468 17.01 20.60 -15.03
N VAL A 469 17.45 21.25 -13.96
CA VAL A 469 17.45 22.70 -13.79
C VAL A 469 18.85 23.20 -13.51
N LYS A 470 19.13 24.45 -13.87
CA LYS A 470 20.40 25.10 -13.53
C LYS A 470 20.32 25.72 -12.15
N GLN A 471 21.04 25.14 -11.19
CA GLN A 471 21.21 25.69 -9.85
C GLN A 471 22.70 25.93 -9.59
N ASN A 472 23.07 27.17 -9.23
CA ASN A 472 24.47 27.58 -9.00
C ASN A 472 25.42 27.24 -10.19
N GLY A 473 24.93 27.39 -11.42
CA GLY A 473 25.68 27.10 -12.64
C GLY A 473 25.88 25.62 -12.97
N LYS A 474 25.27 24.71 -12.20
CA LYS A 474 25.28 23.26 -12.44
C LYS A 474 23.89 22.78 -12.85
N GLU A 475 23.85 21.86 -13.80
CA GLU A 475 22.63 21.12 -14.11
C GLU A 475 22.45 19.99 -13.11
N ILE A 476 21.30 19.97 -12.45
CA ILE A 476 20.93 18.94 -11.47
C ILE A 476 19.47 18.53 -11.68
N PRO A 477 19.06 17.30 -11.32
CA PRO A 477 17.66 16.88 -11.40
C PRO A 477 16.74 17.75 -10.51
N ILE A 478 15.51 18.01 -10.95
CA ILE A 478 14.50 18.80 -10.22
C ILE A 478 14.29 18.24 -8.80
N LYS A 479 14.15 16.92 -8.66
CA LYS A 479 13.99 16.29 -7.34
C LYS A 479 15.17 16.55 -6.40
N THR A 480 16.39 16.60 -6.94
CA THR A 480 17.60 16.95 -6.18
C THR A 480 17.59 18.42 -5.81
N ALA A 481 17.23 19.30 -6.75
CA ALA A 481 17.15 20.75 -6.53
C ALA A 481 16.15 21.10 -5.42
N MET A 482 15.00 20.41 -5.38
CA MET A 482 13.92 20.67 -4.42
C MET A 482 14.07 19.87 -3.11
N GLY A 483 14.67 18.68 -3.17
CA GLY A 483 14.66 17.69 -2.11
C GLY A 483 13.47 16.74 -2.23
N ALA A 484 13.72 15.44 -2.01
CA ALA A 484 12.77 14.38 -2.30
C ALA A 484 11.41 14.53 -1.59
N GLY A 485 11.40 14.94 -0.32
CA GLY A 485 10.16 15.09 0.45
C GLY A 485 9.30 16.28 0.02
N LEU A 486 9.90 17.36 -0.48
CA LEU A 486 9.18 18.53 -0.99
C LEU A 486 8.64 18.24 -2.40
N PHE A 487 9.50 17.70 -3.27
CA PHE A 487 9.11 17.28 -4.62
C PHE A 487 7.95 16.28 -4.57
N GLY A 488 8.03 15.26 -3.72
CA GLY A 488 6.98 14.25 -3.61
C GLY A 488 5.62 14.85 -3.23
N ALA A 489 5.57 15.74 -2.24
CA ALA A 489 4.30 16.38 -1.85
C ALA A 489 3.71 17.25 -2.98
N LEU A 490 4.57 17.93 -3.74
CA LEU A 490 4.16 18.75 -4.88
C LEU A 490 3.72 17.90 -6.09
N GLU A 491 4.40 16.78 -6.35
CA GLU A 491 4.06 15.88 -7.46
C GLU A 491 2.69 15.23 -7.24
N GLU A 492 2.39 14.79 -6.01
CA GLU A 492 1.05 14.31 -5.65
C GLU A 492 0.00 15.41 -5.79
N ALA A 493 0.32 16.63 -5.34
CA ALA A 493 -0.57 17.76 -5.50
C ALA A 493 -0.83 18.10 -6.98
N LYS A 494 0.20 18.05 -7.82
CA LYS A 494 0.08 18.23 -9.28
C LYS A 494 -0.83 17.17 -9.87
N ALA A 495 -0.60 15.89 -9.54
CA ALA A 495 -1.36 14.79 -10.10
C ALA A 495 -2.85 14.90 -9.74
N ASP A 496 -3.15 15.24 -8.49
CA ASP A 496 -4.50 15.46 -7.99
C ASP A 496 -5.23 16.62 -8.71
N VAL A 497 -4.67 17.83 -8.77
CA VAL A 497 -5.34 18.97 -9.43
C VAL A 497 -5.27 18.87 -10.95
N GLY A 498 -4.17 18.37 -11.51
CA GLY A 498 -4.01 18.18 -12.94
C GLY A 498 -5.00 17.17 -13.50
N GLY A 499 -5.32 16.11 -12.75
CA GLY A 499 -6.39 15.18 -13.12
C GLY A 499 -7.76 15.87 -13.19
N VAL A 500 -8.09 16.72 -12.21
CA VAL A 500 -9.35 17.49 -12.18
C VAL A 500 -9.39 18.57 -13.27
N TRP A 501 -8.23 19.12 -13.64
CA TRP A 501 -8.10 20.10 -14.73
C TRP A 501 -8.46 19.50 -16.10
N MET A 502 -8.45 18.17 -16.24
CA MET A 502 -8.85 17.48 -17.47
C MET A 502 -10.37 17.47 -17.69
N TYR A 503 -11.21 17.66 -16.65
CA TYR A 503 -12.67 17.54 -16.78
C TYR A 503 -13.30 18.49 -17.81
N PRO A 504 -12.98 19.80 -17.86
CA PRO A 504 -13.52 20.69 -18.88
C PRO A 504 -13.20 20.23 -20.30
N LEU A 505 -12.01 19.64 -20.52
CA LEU A 505 -11.61 19.12 -21.81
C LEU A 505 -12.34 17.83 -22.17
N LEU A 506 -12.50 16.91 -21.21
CA LEU A 506 -13.32 15.71 -21.37
C LEU A 506 -14.76 16.08 -21.74
N ARG A 507 -15.34 17.09 -21.08
CA ARG A 507 -16.67 17.61 -21.41
C ARG A 507 -16.71 18.24 -22.80
N GLN A 508 -15.72 19.07 -23.14
CA GLN A 508 -15.61 19.68 -24.46
C GLN A 508 -15.57 18.64 -25.59
N LYS A 509 -14.97 17.47 -25.33
CA LYS A 509 -14.91 16.33 -26.27
C LYS A 509 -16.13 15.41 -26.21
N GLY A 510 -17.11 15.70 -25.35
CA GLY A 510 -18.34 14.91 -25.20
C GLY A 510 -18.14 13.57 -24.48
N LEU A 511 -17.03 13.39 -23.77
CA LEU A 511 -16.69 12.16 -23.05
C LEU A 511 -17.32 12.10 -21.65
N ILE A 512 -17.63 13.26 -21.07
CA ILE A 512 -18.39 13.39 -19.83
C ILE A 512 -19.45 14.48 -19.99
N SER A 513 -20.50 14.44 -19.18
CA SER A 513 -21.53 15.49 -19.13
C SER A 513 -21.11 16.67 -18.24
N GLU A 514 -21.88 17.76 -18.28
CA GLU A 514 -21.72 18.88 -17.33
C GLU A 514 -22.02 18.44 -15.88
N GLU A 515 -22.99 17.53 -15.70
CA GLU A 515 -23.29 16.98 -14.37
C GLU A 515 -22.14 16.11 -13.85
N ASP A 516 -21.49 15.35 -14.73
CA ASP A 516 -20.29 14.57 -14.40
C ASP A 516 -19.12 15.47 -13.99
N GLU A 517 -18.90 16.60 -14.66
CA GLU A 517 -17.87 17.59 -14.28
C GLU A 517 -18.12 18.12 -12.86
N LYS A 518 -19.37 18.52 -12.56
CA LYS A 518 -19.77 18.98 -11.21
C LYS A 518 -19.58 17.88 -10.16
N ALA A 519 -19.94 16.64 -10.50
CA ALA A 519 -19.73 15.47 -9.65
C ALA A 519 -18.25 15.19 -9.38
N GLY A 520 -17.40 15.32 -10.40
CA GLY A 520 -15.95 15.28 -10.28
C GLY A 520 -15.40 16.31 -9.30
N TYR A 521 -15.86 17.56 -9.40
CA TYR A 521 -15.42 18.65 -8.53
C TYR A 521 -15.81 18.47 -7.05
N VAL A 522 -17.07 18.16 -6.76
CA VAL A 522 -17.50 17.97 -5.36
C VAL A 522 -16.86 16.71 -4.77
N THR A 523 -16.73 15.64 -5.55
CA THR A 523 -16.04 14.42 -5.11
C THR A 523 -14.55 14.68 -4.84
N PHE A 524 -13.89 15.52 -5.65
CA PHE A 524 -12.51 15.94 -5.41
C PHE A 524 -12.34 16.64 -4.06
N VAL A 525 -13.20 17.62 -3.76
CA VAL A 525 -13.19 18.33 -2.46
C VAL A 525 -13.43 17.36 -1.31
N ALA A 526 -14.44 16.49 -1.41
CA ALA A 526 -14.70 15.48 -0.39
C ALA A 526 -13.50 14.55 -0.19
N ASN A 527 -12.80 14.17 -1.26
CA ASN A 527 -11.66 13.27 -1.20
C ASN A 527 -10.43 13.93 -0.53
N ARG A 528 -10.29 15.26 -0.56
CA ARG A 528 -9.27 15.96 0.24
C ARG A 528 -9.43 15.68 1.73
N LEU A 529 -10.66 15.58 2.23
CA LEU A 529 -10.96 15.24 3.63
C LEU A 529 -10.46 13.85 4.00
N ARG A 530 -10.47 12.92 3.04
CA ARG A 530 -9.88 11.59 3.22
C ARG A 530 -8.36 11.69 3.24
N SER A 531 -7.75 12.33 2.24
CA SER A 531 -6.30 12.39 2.08
C SER A 531 -5.59 13.15 3.21
N ILE A 532 -6.18 14.20 3.76
CA ILE A 532 -5.62 14.94 4.91
C ILE A 532 -5.49 14.03 6.14
N ARG A 533 -6.36 13.03 6.29
CA ARG A 533 -6.29 12.03 7.36
C ARG A 533 -5.15 11.03 7.17
N PHE A 534 -4.37 11.11 6.09
CA PHE A 534 -3.12 10.35 5.96
C PHE A 534 -1.99 10.94 6.82
N GLY A 535 -2.10 12.19 7.26
CA GLY A 535 -1.14 12.82 8.15
C GLY A 535 -0.14 13.72 7.43
N SER A 536 0.63 14.47 8.22
CA SER A 536 1.52 15.53 7.74
C SER A 536 2.86 15.02 7.22
N THR A 537 3.20 13.73 7.39
CA THR A 537 4.42 13.16 6.80
C THR A 537 4.15 12.51 5.44
N SER A 538 2.88 12.21 5.12
CA SER A 538 2.46 11.70 3.82
C SER A 538 2.55 12.77 2.73
N PRO A 539 3.24 12.52 1.60
CA PRO A 539 3.21 13.40 0.43
C PRO A 539 1.79 13.73 -0.03
N HIS A 540 0.91 12.72 -0.11
CA HIS A 540 -0.49 12.88 -0.47
C HIS A 540 -1.24 13.76 0.54
N GLY A 541 -1.02 13.55 1.85
CA GLY A 541 -1.67 14.32 2.91
C GLY A 541 -1.22 15.79 2.91
N ARG A 542 0.07 16.05 2.71
CA ARG A 542 0.62 17.41 2.58
C ARG A 542 0.06 18.14 1.36
N GLY A 543 0.07 17.50 0.19
CA GLY A 543 -0.51 18.06 -1.03
C GLY A 543 -2.02 18.34 -0.89
N ALA A 544 -2.78 17.42 -0.28
CA ALA A 544 -4.20 17.59 -0.05
C ALA A 544 -4.55 18.76 0.89
N ASN A 545 -3.75 18.98 1.94
CA ASN A 545 -3.92 20.12 2.84
C ASN A 545 -3.70 21.46 2.10
N ALA A 546 -2.62 21.54 1.32
CA ALA A 546 -2.31 22.73 0.53
C ALA A 546 -3.43 23.07 -0.46
N GLN A 547 -3.91 22.07 -1.21
CA GLN A 547 -5.03 22.25 -2.14
C GLN A 547 -6.32 22.68 -1.44
N LEU A 548 -6.67 22.06 -0.30
CA LEU A 548 -7.86 22.46 0.43
C LEU A 548 -7.78 23.92 0.90
N GLY A 549 -6.62 24.32 1.44
CA GLY A 549 -6.38 25.71 1.82
C GLY A 549 -6.44 26.68 0.65
N TYR A 550 -5.89 26.32 -0.50
CA TYR A 550 -6.00 27.10 -1.74
C TYR A 550 -7.47 27.30 -2.15
N LEU A 551 -8.28 26.25 -2.04
CA LEU A 551 -9.72 26.33 -2.34
C LEU A 551 -10.47 27.26 -1.37
N PHE A 552 -10.05 27.33 -0.09
CA PHE A 552 -10.58 28.32 0.85
C PHE A 552 -10.14 29.75 0.49
N GLU A 553 -8.86 29.95 0.21
CA GLU A 553 -8.30 31.27 -0.15
C GLU A 553 -8.99 31.87 -1.38
N THR A 554 -9.29 31.04 -2.38
CA THR A 554 -9.97 31.45 -3.61
C THR A 554 -11.49 31.53 -3.48
N GLY A 555 -12.05 31.16 -2.32
CA GLY A 555 -13.48 31.09 -2.06
C GLY A 555 -14.20 30.08 -2.97
N VAL A 556 -13.49 29.03 -3.40
CA VAL A 556 -14.08 27.86 -4.05
C VAL A 556 -14.73 26.96 -3.00
N VAL A 557 -14.11 26.83 -1.83
CA VAL A 557 -14.69 26.16 -0.67
C VAL A 557 -14.93 27.21 0.40
N GLU A 558 -16.15 27.23 0.94
CA GLU A 558 -16.55 28.14 2.00
C GLU A 558 -17.34 27.37 3.07
N PHE A 559 -17.34 27.89 4.30
CA PHE A 559 -18.23 27.39 5.34
C PHE A 559 -19.65 27.92 5.14
N GLN A 560 -20.63 27.04 5.28
CA GLN A 560 -22.03 27.33 5.16
C GLN A 560 -22.81 26.73 6.34
N GLU A 561 -23.66 27.55 6.96
CA GLU A 561 -24.60 27.09 7.98
C GLU A 561 -25.82 26.45 7.34
N VAL A 562 -26.10 25.19 7.70
CA VAL A 562 -27.29 24.44 7.25
C VAL A 562 -28.14 24.02 8.44
N ASP A 563 -29.41 23.70 8.19
CA ASP A 563 -30.28 23.14 9.23
C ASP A 563 -29.84 21.71 9.58
N ALA A 564 -29.56 21.48 10.86
CA ALA A 564 -29.19 20.17 11.37
C ALA A 564 -30.45 19.31 11.64
N ALA A 565 -30.28 17.99 11.64
CA ALA A 565 -31.39 17.04 11.85
C ALA A 565 -32.05 17.14 13.24
N ASP A 566 -31.35 17.69 14.23
CA ASP A 566 -31.84 17.91 15.59
C ASP A 566 -32.55 19.28 15.77
N GLY A 567 -32.71 20.05 14.69
CA GLY A 567 -33.31 21.38 14.70
C GLY A 567 -32.33 22.52 15.02
N GLY A 568 -31.04 22.21 15.18
CA GLY A 568 -29.97 23.19 15.30
C GLY A 568 -29.44 23.72 13.97
N LYS A 569 -28.31 24.43 14.04
CA LYS A 569 -27.50 24.79 12.88
C LYS A 569 -26.20 24.01 12.90
N GLU A 570 -25.72 23.60 11.73
CA GLU A 570 -24.41 22.98 11.59
C GLU A 570 -23.64 23.56 10.41
N THR A 571 -22.35 23.77 10.63
CA THR A 571 -21.42 24.19 9.58
C THR A 571 -21.10 23.02 8.64
N ARG A 572 -21.18 23.28 7.33
CA ARG A 572 -20.81 22.39 6.21
C ARG A 572 -19.90 23.15 5.23
N LEU A 573 -19.26 22.41 4.33
CA LEU A 573 -18.47 22.92 3.22
C LEU A 573 -19.36 23.07 1.99
N HIS A 574 -19.39 24.27 1.44
CA HIS A 574 -20.03 24.56 0.16
C HIS A 574 -18.96 24.71 -0.91
N VAL A 575 -19.19 24.08 -2.08
CA VAL A 575 -18.30 24.15 -3.23
C VAL A 575 -18.87 25.09 -4.29
N ASN A 576 -18.21 26.23 -4.53
CA ASN A 576 -18.54 27.12 -5.63
C ASN A 576 -18.03 26.54 -6.97
N LEU A 577 -18.94 25.91 -7.70
CA LEU A 577 -18.66 25.22 -8.96
C LEU A 577 -18.24 26.17 -10.09
N ASP A 578 -18.65 27.44 -10.04
CA ASP A 578 -18.29 28.43 -11.08
C ASP A 578 -16.83 28.88 -10.96
N LYS A 579 -16.27 28.90 -9.74
CA LYS A 579 -14.87 29.25 -9.49
C LYS A 579 -13.90 28.07 -9.66
N MET A 580 -14.39 26.84 -9.60
CA MET A 580 -13.56 25.63 -9.58
C MET A 580 -12.65 25.49 -10.82
N PRO A 581 -13.12 25.66 -12.08
CA PRO A 581 -12.25 25.46 -13.24
C PRO A 581 -11.00 26.35 -13.23
N GLN A 582 -11.15 27.62 -12.84
CA GLN A 582 -10.05 28.57 -12.78
C GLN A 582 -9.07 28.24 -11.65
N ALA A 583 -9.58 27.87 -10.46
CA ALA A 583 -8.72 27.53 -9.32
C ALA A 583 -7.89 26.27 -9.58
N VAL A 584 -8.47 25.25 -10.21
CA VAL A 584 -7.77 24.00 -10.54
C VAL A 584 -6.68 24.24 -11.60
N GLU A 585 -6.97 25.06 -12.62
CA GLU A 585 -5.96 25.49 -13.59
C GLU A 585 -4.82 26.26 -12.92
N ALA A 586 -5.15 27.23 -12.07
CA ALA A 586 -4.15 28.06 -11.38
C ALA A 586 -3.23 27.22 -10.49
N MET A 587 -3.79 26.33 -9.65
CA MET A 587 -2.98 25.40 -8.83
C MET A 587 -2.06 24.53 -9.69
N THR A 588 -2.58 23.98 -10.80
CA THR A 588 -1.77 23.10 -11.67
C THR A 588 -0.60 23.85 -12.29
N VAL A 589 -0.83 25.08 -12.78
CA VAL A 589 0.20 25.93 -13.38
C VAL A 589 1.24 26.36 -12.34
N GLU A 590 0.80 26.75 -11.15
CA GLU A 590 1.68 27.19 -10.07
C GLU A 590 2.64 26.08 -9.63
N ILE A 591 2.10 24.89 -9.40
CA ILE A 591 2.92 23.72 -9.04
C ILE A 591 3.90 23.37 -10.16
N ALA A 592 3.43 23.31 -11.41
CA ALA A 592 4.28 23.00 -12.55
C ALA A 592 5.38 24.05 -12.75
N ALA A 593 5.10 25.33 -12.51
CA ALA A 593 6.11 26.39 -12.55
C ALA A 593 7.17 26.20 -11.46
N ALA A 594 6.76 25.89 -10.23
CA ALA A 594 7.69 25.62 -9.13
C ALA A 594 8.61 24.42 -9.44
N GLN A 595 8.05 23.34 -10.01
CA GLN A 595 8.82 22.17 -10.45
C GLN A 595 9.76 22.52 -11.61
N ASN A 596 9.28 23.22 -12.65
CA ASN A 596 10.08 23.61 -13.82
C ASN A 596 11.32 24.45 -13.42
N GLN A 597 11.19 25.27 -12.38
CA GLN A 597 12.28 26.08 -11.84
C GLN A 597 13.15 25.31 -10.84
N GLY A 598 12.68 24.16 -10.34
CA GLY A 598 13.27 23.47 -9.19
C GLY A 598 13.33 24.34 -7.94
N SER A 599 12.37 25.26 -7.76
CA SER A 599 12.36 26.23 -6.66
C SER A 599 11.78 25.61 -5.39
N LYS A 600 12.60 25.53 -4.34
CA LYS A 600 12.14 25.12 -3.01
C LYS A 600 11.18 26.14 -2.42
N GLU A 601 11.49 27.41 -2.61
CA GLU A 601 10.75 28.53 -2.06
C GLU A 601 9.33 28.57 -2.63
N ALA A 602 9.17 28.43 -3.95
CA ALA A 602 7.85 28.38 -4.59
C ALA A 602 7.06 27.14 -4.16
N ALA A 603 7.72 25.99 -4.01
CA ALA A 603 7.07 24.78 -3.52
C ALA A 603 6.61 24.89 -2.06
N GLU A 604 7.42 25.50 -1.19
CA GLU A 604 7.05 25.79 0.20
C GLU A 604 5.91 26.81 0.28
N GLN A 605 5.91 27.83 -0.59
CA GLN A 605 4.80 28.79 -0.70
C GLN A 605 3.50 28.10 -1.09
N PHE A 606 3.52 27.22 -2.11
CA PHE A 606 2.34 26.46 -2.48
C PHE A 606 1.85 25.58 -1.31
N LEU A 607 2.76 24.89 -0.61
CA LEU A 607 2.37 24.07 0.54
C LEU A 607 1.85 24.89 1.73
N ALA A 608 2.26 26.15 1.87
CA ALA A 608 1.80 27.07 2.90
C ALA A 608 0.33 27.49 2.72
N HIS A 609 -0.30 27.26 1.56
CA HIS A 609 -1.75 27.43 1.40
C HIS A 609 -2.55 26.64 2.44
N ALA A 610 -1.99 25.55 3.00
CA ALA A 610 -2.60 24.83 4.12
C ALA A 610 -2.95 25.74 5.32
N GLU A 611 -2.24 26.86 5.51
CA GLU A 611 -2.51 27.85 6.56
C GLU A 611 -3.81 28.65 6.33
N GLN A 612 -4.37 28.60 5.12
CA GLN A 612 -5.63 29.25 4.76
C GLN A 612 -6.86 28.42 5.12
N ILE A 613 -6.68 27.19 5.60
CA ILE A 613 -7.77 26.41 6.19
C ILE A 613 -8.24 27.15 7.46
N PRO A 614 -9.56 27.40 7.62
CA PRO A 614 -10.08 28.14 8.78
C PRO A 614 -9.63 27.56 10.13
N GLN A 615 -9.28 28.42 11.09
CA GLN A 615 -8.74 28.01 12.41
C GLN A 615 -9.70 27.15 13.24
N ASP A 616 -11.00 27.23 12.97
CA ASP A 616 -12.05 26.44 13.62
C ASP A 616 -12.29 25.08 12.94
N TRP A 617 -11.61 24.77 11.83
CA TRP A 617 -11.67 23.48 11.14
C TRP A 617 -11.62 22.27 12.08
N ASP A 618 -10.60 22.22 12.93
CA ASP A 618 -10.40 21.10 13.85
C ASP A 618 -11.55 20.97 14.85
N LYS A 619 -12.10 22.10 15.31
CA LYS A 619 -13.24 22.10 16.24
C LYS A 619 -14.52 21.65 15.55
N VAL A 620 -14.70 22.01 14.27
CA VAL A 620 -15.91 21.73 13.50
C VAL A 620 -15.93 20.28 13.01
N PHE A 621 -14.84 19.81 12.39
CA PHE A 621 -14.85 18.58 11.59
C PHE A 621 -14.16 17.39 12.23
N VAL A 622 -13.04 17.57 12.95
CA VAL A 622 -12.28 16.42 13.50
C VAL A 622 -13.15 15.53 14.41
N PRO A 623 -13.92 16.07 15.39
CA PRO A 623 -14.81 15.25 16.22
C PRO A 623 -15.88 14.49 15.42
N ARG A 624 -16.26 14.98 14.23
CA ARG A 624 -17.27 14.36 13.37
C ARG A 624 -16.71 13.19 12.56
N PHE A 625 -15.39 13.02 12.51
CA PHE A 625 -14.72 12.03 11.67
C PHE A 625 -14.05 10.90 12.47
N ASP A 626 -14.02 10.99 13.80
CA ASP A 626 -13.28 10.07 14.68
C ASP A 626 -13.75 8.61 14.61
N ASP A 627 -15.04 8.38 14.36
CA ASP A 627 -15.66 7.05 14.20
C ASP A 627 -15.64 6.55 12.75
N ILE A 628 -15.26 7.39 11.78
CA ILE A 628 -15.15 6.98 10.37
C ILE A 628 -13.82 6.23 10.20
N PRO A 629 -13.80 5.06 9.55
CA PRO A 629 -12.54 4.37 9.28
C PRO A 629 -11.59 5.22 8.43
N ARG A 630 -10.27 5.05 8.61
CA ARG A 630 -9.26 5.73 7.77
C ARG A 630 -9.15 5.09 6.40
N HIS A 631 -9.25 3.76 6.33
CA HIS A 631 -9.23 3.00 5.08
C HIS A 631 -10.04 1.71 5.21
N ILE A 632 -10.03 0.89 4.16
CA ILE A 632 -10.59 -0.46 4.14
C ILE A 632 -9.52 -1.55 4.15
N LYS A 633 -9.92 -2.78 4.51
CA LYS A 633 -9.24 -4.04 4.17
C LYS A 633 -10.18 -4.85 3.27
N LEU A 634 -9.75 -5.20 2.05
CA LEU A 634 -10.56 -5.98 1.12
C LEU A 634 -10.63 -7.46 1.57
N GLU A 635 -11.84 -8.01 1.63
CA GLU A 635 -12.15 -9.43 1.84
C GLU A 635 -12.95 -9.96 0.64
N VAL A 636 -12.34 -10.79 -0.20
CA VAL A 636 -13.04 -11.39 -1.35
C VAL A 636 -13.81 -12.64 -0.90
N GLN A 637 -15.10 -12.69 -1.19
CA GLN A 637 -15.99 -13.79 -0.86
C GLN A 637 -16.41 -14.52 -2.13
N VAL A 638 -15.98 -15.77 -2.27
CA VAL A 638 -16.40 -16.63 -3.37
C VAL A 638 -17.88 -16.97 -3.20
N GLN A 639 -18.72 -16.53 -4.14
CA GLN A 639 -20.11 -16.92 -4.20
C GLN A 639 -20.19 -18.40 -4.56
N THR A 640 -20.60 -19.22 -3.60
CA THR A 640 -21.08 -20.58 -3.88
C THR A 640 -22.57 -20.47 -4.20
N PRO A 641 -23.03 -20.95 -5.38
CA PRO A 641 -24.47 -21.05 -5.59
C PRO A 641 -25.06 -21.97 -4.52
N PRO A 642 -26.32 -21.74 -4.08
CA PRO A 642 -26.99 -22.68 -3.21
C PRO A 642 -26.93 -24.07 -3.85
N PRO A 643 -26.75 -25.15 -3.07
CA PRO A 643 -26.77 -26.50 -3.61
C PRO A 643 -28.04 -26.65 -4.44
N GLU A 644 -27.88 -27.07 -5.70
CA GLU A 644 -29.03 -27.42 -6.55
C GLU A 644 -29.89 -28.35 -5.71
N LYS A 645 -31.13 -27.93 -5.42
CA LYS A 645 -32.11 -28.88 -4.91
C LYS A 645 -32.18 -29.94 -5.98
N GLU A 646 -31.66 -31.13 -5.69
CA GLU A 646 -31.94 -32.32 -6.48
C GLU A 646 -33.44 -32.27 -6.76
N ALA A 647 -33.78 -32.17 -8.05
CA ALA A 647 -35.13 -32.38 -8.50
C ALA A 647 -35.47 -33.79 -8.03
N SER A 648 -36.18 -33.89 -6.90
CA SER A 648 -36.74 -35.14 -6.44
C SER A 648 -37.68 -35.57 -7.56
N HIS A 649 -37.23 -36.58 -8.29
CA HIS A 649 -38.08 -37.46 -9.06
C HIS A 649 -39.03 -38.14 -8.07
N GLU A 650 -40.08 -37.44 -7.63
CA GLU A 650 -41.29 -38.11 -7.17
C GLU A 650 -42.01 -38.62 -8.43
N ALA A 651 -41.62 -39.82 -8.82
CA ALA A 651 -42.44 -40.67 -9.65
C ALA A 651 -43.80 -40.83 -8.97
N GLY A 652 -44.83 -40.23 -9.55
CA GLY A 652 -46.22 -40.41 -9.15
C GLY A 652 -46.63 -41.86 -9.30
N PHE A 653 -46.54 -42.63 -8.21
CA PHE A 653 -47.28 -43.87 -8.05
C PHE A 653 -48.71 -43.51 -7.64
N ASN A 654 -49.57 -43.40 -8.65
CA ASN A 654 -51.01 -43.27 -8.49
C ASN A 654 -51.57 -44.64 -8.12
N CYS A 655 -51.68 -44.94 -6.82
CA CYS A 655 -52.52 -46.04 -6.33
C CYS A 655 -53.83 -45.45 -5.82
N GLY A 656 -54.86 -45.56 -6.66
CA GLY A 656 -56.22 -45.24 -6.29
C GLY A 656 -56.73 -46.18 -5.20
N CYS A 657 -57.27 -45.61 -4.13
CA CYS A 657 -58.29 -46.24 -3.32
C CYS A 657 -59.33 -45.18 -2.96
N ASN A 658 -60.46 -45.30 -3.66
CA ASN A 658 -61.71 -44.60 -3.43
C ASN A 658 -62.42 -45.32 -2.28
N LEU A 659 -62.86 -44.60 -1.24
CA LEU A 659 -63.85 -44.94 -0.19
C LEU A 659 -63.81 -43.72 0.76
N GLY A 660 -64.82 -42.90 0.99
CA GLY A 660 -66.26 -43.11 0.99
C GLY A 660 -66.78 -42.62 2.35
N ALA A 661 -67.46 -41.46 2.33
CA ALA A 661 -68.39 -40.91 3.33
C ALA A 661 -67.93 -40.59 4.78
N ARG A 662 -68.28 -39.36 5.17
CA ARG A 662 -68.30 -38.68 6.50
C ARG A 662 -69.22 -39.37 7.54
N PRO A 663 -69.24 -38.96 8.83
CA PRO A 663 -68.70 -37.72 9.42
C PRO A 663 -67.54 -37.86 10.40
#